data_AF-A0A927UVC3-F1
#
_entry.id   AF-A0A927UVC3-F1
#
_cell.length_a   1.000
_cell.length_b   1.000
_cell.length_c   1.000
_cell.angle_alpha   90.00
_cell.angle_beta   90.00
_cell.angle_gamma   90.00
#
_symmetry.space_group_name_H-M   'P 1'
#
loop_
_entity.id
_entity.type
_entity.pdbx_description
1 polymer ?
#
loop_
_entity_poly.entity_id
_entity_poly.type
_entity_poly.pdbx_seq_one_letter_code
_entity_poly.pdbx_strand_id
1 'polypeptide(L)'
;MLKPGMFIAERYEIIDTVGSGGMADVYKARCHKLNRFVAIKVLKEEFSSDDGFVDKFRAEAQSAAGLQHPNIVNIYDVGEENGMYYIVMELIEGITLKNFIERKGRLDVREATGIAIQIAQGLEAAHDNNIIHRDIKPQNIIISRDGKVKVADFGIAKAASSNTLTSSAMGSVHYISPEQARGGYSDEKSDIYSLGITMYEMILGKVPFEGDNAVSIALLHIQEEITPLGELVGDIPISTDKIVLKCLQKKPERRYLSVVELISDLKRSLVEPGVDFVVIPDVLNNSPTIALSPNDVNAIRNGAMQNPGPDMSQQMNPGMNQTMNPDMMNNGMYMNDAAMQGNNGNMNPRMDGNNGFPNYGGQQQFPGNGPDGYNDDFVDPDEEKVDDKLEKITKIGAVIIVIFIIAIILFFINQGGKDEPVEEPTPSVEPSITATFPTDDMAEVQSVEGKTLEEAERILKEQGFVVSIRKVAPPDESYNGLIKEQNPKAGTLWPLQTAVTLTVYEIGAEEEELEEEEKKMPDLTNMPIADAIKELNDLFEVYALQIEHKQVNHDTIPINAVVKTSPKAGDKIKNTDKVVITISIGKKNTVTVPQLFGLSSVDEAERKLESSGLKLGQVKEVSNDHYTNGMVVGQSQAANSEIERGSKIDIQVNVVEEATEEPTPEPTEEVKEKDYSVAVVMKIAAEDVFEEHGGEPVKVTCTINYDGKSYTGSTRFRKDAGYAGEVEIFVKVRTKNDLQDGDIKPEDVSYSFENAKEGADSKAFTSGVAVAR
;
A
#
# COMPACT_ATOMS: atom_id res chain seq x y z
N MET A 1 -16.42 -33.16 -7.09
CA MET A 1 -15.98 -32.96 -8.50
C MET A 1 -16.99 -33.57 -9.46
N LEU A 2 -17.26 -32.88 -10.57
CA LEU A 2 -18.10 -33.37 -11.66
C LEU A 2 -17.31 -34.35 -12.56
N LYS A 3 -18.03 -35.19 -13.30
CA LYS A 3 -17.47 -36.20 -14.22
C LYS A 3 -17.92 -35.92 -15.66
N PRO A 4 -17.11 -36.28 -16.67
CA PRO A 4 -17.54 -36.28 -18.07
C PRO A 4 -18.88 -37.03 -18.26
N GLY A 5 -19.76 -36.47 -19.09
CA GLY A 5 -21.12 -36.96 -19.34
C GLY A 5 -22.18 -36.53 -18.31
N MET A 6 -21.81 -35.87 -17.21
CA MET A 6 -22.78 -35.22 -16.32
C MET A 6 -23.39 -33.98 -16.98
N PHE A 7 -24.66 -33.67 -16.66
CA PHE A 7 -25.34 -32.46 -17.13
C PHE A 7 -25.58 -31.48 -15.99
N ILE A 8 -25.44 -30.18 -16.28
CA ILE A 8 -25.90 -29.07 -15.43
C ILE A 8 -27.08 -28.38 -16.14
N ALA A 9 -28.15 -28.11 -15.40
CA ALA A 9 -29.39 -27.43 -15.79
C ALA A 9 -30.00 -27.97 -17.10
N GLU A 10 -29.89 -29.29 -17.31
CA GLU A 10 -30.29 -30.03 -18.53
C GLU A 10 -29.75 -29.40 -19.84
N ARG A 11 -28.67 -28.62 -19.77
CA ARG A 11 -28.19 -27.76 -20.87
C ARG A 11 -26.71 -27.92 -21.16
N TYR A 12 -25.91 -28.12 -20.11
CA TYR A 12 -24.46 -28.11 -20.18
C TYR A 12 -23.92 -29.49 -19.85
N GLU A 13 -23.45 -30.21 -20.87
CA GLU A 13 -22.79 -31.51 -20.71
C GLU A 13 -21.32 -31.29 -20.35
N ILE A 14 -20.86 -31.79 -19.21
CA ILE A 14 -19.45 -31.77 -18.83
C ILE A 14 -18.66 -32.71 -19.74
N ILE A 15 -17.59 -32.20 -20.34
CA ILE A 15 -16.74 -32.93 -21.27
C ILE A 15 -15.41 -33.28 -20.62
N ASP A 16 -14.77 -32.33 -19.95
CA ASP A 16 -13.46 -32.50 -19.33
C ASP A 16 -13.20 -31.47 -18.22
N THR A 17 -12.17 -31.68 -17.40
CA THR A 17 -11.68 -30.70 -16.42
C THR A 17 -10.60 -29.83 -17.06
N VAL A 18 -10.73 -28.51 -16.93
CA VAL A 18 -9.75 -27.53 -17.44
C VAL A 18 -8.73 -27.17 -16.36
N GLY A 19 -9.15 -27.09 -15.10
CA GLY A 19 -8.28 -26.85 -13.96
C GLY A 19 -9.03 -26.84 -12.63
N SER A 20 -8.29 -26.88 -11.52
CA SER A 20 -8.81 -26.73 -10.16
C SER A 20 -8.10 -25.55 -9.49
N GLY A 21 -8.87 -24.58 -9.01
CA GLY A 21 -8.38 -23.48 -8.19
C GLY A 21 -8.54 -23.75 -6.68
N GLY A 22 -8.27 -22.74 -5.86
CA GLY A 22 -8.52 -22.84 -4.40
C GLY A 22 -10.01 -23.02 -4.09
N MET A 23 -10.84 -22.10 -4.58
CA MET A 23 -12.27 -21.99 -4.25
C MET A 23 -13.20 -22.71 -5.25
N ALA A 24 -12.78 -22.89 -6.50
CA ALA A 24 -13.63 -23.38 -7.59
C ALA A 24 -12.86 -24.31 -8.53
N ASP A 25 -13.58 -25.24 -9.17
CA ASP A 25 -13.10 -26.05 -10.28
C ASP A 25 -13.61 -25.48 -11.62
N VAL A 26 -12.83 -25.61 -12.70
CA VAL A 26 -13.23 -25.15 -14.04
C VAL A 26 -13.32 -26.35 -14.98
N TYR A 27 -14.48 -26.50 -15.63
CA TYR A 27 -14.78 -27.59 -16.55
C TYR A 27 -15.03 -27.09 -17.98
N LYS A 28 -14.62 -27.88 -18.97
CA LYS A 28 -15.04 -27.72 -20.37
C LYS A 28 -16.40 -28.40 -20.52
N ALA A 29 -17.39 -27.67 -20.99
CA ALA A 29 -18.75 -28.18 -21.18
C ALA A 29 -19.30 -27.87 -22.58
N ARG A 30 -20.25 -28.67 -23.06
CA ARG A 30 -21.02 -28.41 -24.28
C ARG A 30 -22.39 -27.87 -23.93
N CYS A 31 -22.67 -26.63 -24.33
CA CYS A 31 -23.99 -26.02 -24.27
C CYS A 31 -24.83 -26.56 -25.43
N HIS A 32 -25.77 -27.48 -25.16
CA HIS A 32 -26.59 -28.11 -26.19
C HIS A 32 -27.59 -27.14 -26.83
N LYS A 33 -28.18 -26.22 -26.06
CA LYS A 33 -29.15 -25.22 -26.59
C LYS A 33 -28.55 -24.26 -27.64
N LEU A 34 -27.24 -23.97 -27.57
CA LEU A 34 -26.53 -23.10 -28.50
C LEU A 34 -25.48 -23.84 -29.35
N ASN A 35 -25.40 -25.17 -29.20
CA ASN A 35 -24.40 -26.05 -29.81
C ASN A 35 -22.96 -25.49 -29.83
N ARG A 36 -22.47 -25.01 -28.68
CA ARG A 36 -21.11 -24.47 -28.51
C ARG A 36 -20.43 -25.02 -27.27
N PHE A 37 -19.10 -25.06 -27.26
CA PHE A 37 -18.33 -25.28 -26.04
C PHE A 37 -18.27 -24.01 -25.19
N VAL A 38 -18.25 -24.20 -23.87
CA VAL A 38 -18.15 -23.15 -22.84
C VAL A 38 -17.24 -23.65 -21.72
N ALA A 39 -16.67 -22.72 -20.95
CA ALA A 39 -16.06 -23.04 -19.66
C ALA A 39 -17.12 -22.86 -18.57
N ILE A 40 -17.11 -23.72 -17.56
CA ILE A 40 -17.99 -23.62 -16.40
C ILE A 40 -17.13 -23.65 -15.14
N LYS A 41 -17.09 -22.53 -14.44
CA LYS A 41 -16.49 -22.40 -13.10
C LYS A 41 -17.54 -22.86 -12.09
N VAL A 42 -17.20 -23.80 -11.22
CA VAL A 42 -18.11 -24.42 -10.24
C VAL A 42 -17.51 -24.25 -8.86
N LEU A 43 -18.27 -23.66 -7.94
CA LEU A 43 -17.85 -23.49 -6.54
C LEU A 43 -17.68 -24.88 -5.89
N LYS A 44 -16.57 -25.11 -5.19
CA LYS A 44 -16.35 -26.39 -4.52
C LYS A 44 -17.36 -26.60 -3.40
N GLU A 45 -17.73 -27.86 -3.19
CA GLU A 45 -18.76 -28.27 -2.22
C GLU A 45 -18.45 -27.78 -0.80
N GLU A 46 -17.17 -27.77 -0.40
CA GLU A 46 -16.66 -27.24 0.87
C GLU A 46 -16.88 -25.73 1.09
N PHE A 47 -17.12 -24.95 0.03
CA PHE A 47 -17.45 -23.51 0.10
C PHE A 47 -18.92 -23.23 -0.27
N SER A 48 -19.67 -24.23 -0.74
CA SER A 48 -21.05 -24.05 -1.22
C SER A 48 -22.08 -23.83 -0.11
N SER A 49 -21.75 -24.15 1.14
CA SER A 49 -22.59 -23.97 2.32
C SER A 49 -22.26 -22.73 3.15
N ASP A 50 -21.26 -21.95 2.75
CA ASP A 50 -20.89 -20.68 3.38
C ASP A 50 -21.40 -19.51 2.52
N ASP A 51 -22.43 -18.83 3.01
CA ASP A 51 -23.06 -17.69 2.34
C ASP A 51 -22.04 -16.61 1.94
N GLY A 52 -20.99 -16.41 2.73
CA GLY A 52 -19.93 -15.43 2.44
C GLY A 52 -19.01 -15.82 1.28
N PHE A 53 -18.83 -17.13 1.02
CA PHE A 53 -18.15 -17.60 -0.21
C PHE A 53 -19.10 -17.60 -1.40
N VAL A 54 -20.37 -17.98 -1.22
CA VAL A 54 -21.41 -17.94 -2.26
C VAL A 54 -21.62 -16.51 -2.78
N ASP A 55 -21.73 -15.52 -1.89
CA ASP A 55 -21.92 -14.12 -2.27
C ASP A 55 -20.70 -13.56 -3.01
N LYS A 56 -19.47 -13.90 -2.58
CA LYS A 56 -18.24 -13.53 -3.31
C LYS A 56 -18.23 -14.12 -4.73
N PHE A 57 -18.62 -15.39 -4.87
CA PHE A 57 -18.69 -16.09 -6.16
C PHE A 57 -19.74 -15.48 -7.11
N ARG A 58 -20.94 -15.19 -6.58
CA ARG A 58 -22.00 -14.51 -7.34
C ARG A 58 -21.60 -13.08 -7.73
N ALA A 59 -20.95 -12.34 -6.84
CA ALA A 59 -20.53 -10.98 -7.09
C ALA A 59 -19.43 -10.91 -8.18
N GLU A 60 -18.43 -11.79 -8.14
CA GLU A 60 -17.41 -11.94 -9.20
C GLU A 60 -18.04 -12.15 -10.58
N ALA A 61 -19.10 -12.95 -10.65
CA ALA A 61 -19.84 -13.13 -11.90
C ALA A 61 -20.58 -11.85 -12.33
N GLN A 62 -21.19 -11.13 -11.38
CA GLN A 62 -21.98 -9.93 -11.65
C GLN A 62 -21.14 -8.75 -12.15
N SER A 63 -19.92 -8.54 -11.65
CA SER A 63 -19.06 -7.45 -12.14
C SER A 63 -18.66 -7.65 -13.60
N ALA A 64 -18.33 -8.87 -14.02
CA ALA A 64 -17.93 -9.15 -15.39
C ALA A 64 -19.10 -9.47 -16.35
N ALA A 65 -20.31 -9.76 -15.85
CA ALA A 65 -21.47 -10.09 -16.69
C ALA A 65 -21.92 -8.98 -17.66
N GLY A 66 -21.63 -7.71 -17.35
CA GLY A 66 -21.91 -6.58 -18.25
C GLY A 66 -20.82 -6.29 -19.27
N LEU A 67 -19.64 -6.90 -19.15
CA LEU A 67 -18.47 -6.56 -19.95
C LEU A 67 -18.40 -7.40 -21.23
N GLN A 68 -18.36 -6.73 -22.38
CA GLN A 68 -18.17 -7.37 -23.69
C GLN A 68 -16.97 -6.72 -24.40
N HIS A 69 -15.80 -7.37 -24.33
CA HIS A 69 -14.56 -6.86 -24.92
C HIS A 69 -13.70 -8.01 -25.47
N PRO A 70 -12.98 -7.86 -26.61
CA PRO A 70 -12.08 -8.90 -27.14
C PRO A 70 -11.03 -9.39 -26.14
N ASN A 71 -10.54 -8.51 -25.25
CA ASN A 71 -9.53 -8.83 -24.25
C ASN A 71 -10.09 -9.17 -22.85
N ILE A 72 -11.38 -9.43 -22.74
CA ILE A 72 -12.02 -9.94 -21.51
C ILE A 72 -12.64 -11.32 -21.81
N VAL A 73 -12.63 -12.24 -20.85
CA VAL A 73 -13.40 -13.49 -20.91
C VAL A 73 -14.87 -13.17 -20.69
N ASN A 74 -15.71 -13.38 -21.72
CA ASN A 74 -17.13 -13.06 -21.62
C ASN A 74 -17.87 -14.04 -20.71
N ILE A 75 -18.67 -13.54 -19.77
CA ILE A 75 -19.62 -14.33 -18.99
C ILE A 75 -20.94 -14.45 -19.76
N TYR A 76 -21.54 -15.64 -19.73
CA TYR A 76 -22.73 -15.98 -20.51
C TYR A 76 -23.96 -16.34 -19.66
N ASP A 77 -23.74 -16.88 -18.47
CA ASP A 77 -24.80 -17.39 -17.60
C ASP A 77 -24.25 -17.52 -16.17
N VAL A 78 -25.13 -17.43 -15.18
CA VAL A 78 -24.83 -17.71 -13.77
C VAL A 78 -25.99 -18.51 -13.22
N GLY A 79 -25.71 -19.60 -12.49
CA GLY A 79 -26.76 -20.50 -12.04
C GLY A 79 -26.44 -21.23 -10.75
N GLU A 80 -27.49 -21.88 -10.26
CA GLU A 80 -27.50 -22.68 -9.05
C GLU A 80 -28.38 -23.91 -9.31
N GLU A 81 -27.90 -25.09 -8.96
CA GLU A 81 -28.63 -26.34 -9.12
C GLU A 81 -28.25 -27.32 -7.99
N ASN A 82 -29.23 -27.74 -7.19
CA ASN A 82 -29.02 -28.68 -6.07
C ASN A 82 -27.90 -28.26 -5.09
N GLY A 83 -27.74 -26.95 -4.83
CA GLY A 83 -26.66 -26.39 -4.00
C GLY A 83 -25.32 -26.19 -4.73
N MET A 84 -25.20 -26.60 -6.00
CA MET A 84 -24.04 -26.32 -6.83
C MET A 84 -24.17 -24.93 -7.47
N TYR A 85 -23.26 -24.01 -7.12
CA TYR A 85 -23.15 -22.70 -7.75
C TYR A 85 -22.17 -22.74 -8.93
N TYR A 86 -22.56 -22.15 -10.06
CA TYR A 86 -21.72 -22.16 -11.26
C TYR A 86 -21.84 -20.88 -12.11
N ILE A 87 -20.75 -20.56 -12.80
CA ILE A 87 -20.63 -19.45 -13.75
C ILE A 87 -20.26 -20.05 -15.11
N VAL A 88 -21.02 -19.73 -16.14
CA VAL A 88 -20.78 -20.17 -17.52
C VAL A 88 -20.14 -19.03 -18.29
N MET A 89 -18.98 -19.29 -18.90
CA MET A 89 -18.14 -18.29 -19.54
C MET A 89 -17.53 -18.79 -20.85
N GLU A 90 -16.89 -17.88 -21.57
CA GLU A 90 -16.18 -18.15 -22.82
C GLU A 90 -15.05 -19.18 -22.61
N LEU A 91 -15.06 -20.27 -23.39
CA LEU A 91 -13.96 -21.23 -23.39
C LEU A 91 -12.82 -20.69 -24.26
N ILE A 92 -11.68 -20.40 -23.64
CA ILE A 92 -10.48 -19.97 -24.36
C ILE A 92 -9.56 -21.17 -24.56
N GLU A 93 -9.32 -21.56 -25.82
CA GLU A 93 -8.30 -22.55 -26.14
C GLU A 93 -6.91 -21.88 -26.13
N GLY A 94 -6.16 -22.09 -25.06
CA GLY A 94 -4.92 -21.37 -24.78
C GLY A 94 -4.19 -21.89 -23.54
N ILE A 95 -3.26 -21.08 -23.03
CA ILE A 95 -2.57 -21.29 -21.75
C ILE A 95 -2.55 -19.99 -20.94
N THR A 96 -2.39 -20.07 -19.62
CA THR A 96 -2.20 -18.89 -18.78
C THR A 96 -0.87 -18.19 -19.10
N LEU A 97 -0.81 -16.89 -18.89
CA LEU A 97 0.44 -16.12 -19.01
C LEU A 97 1.50 -16.66 -18.03
N LYS A 98 1.12 -17.16 -16.85
CA LYS A 98 2.07 -17.81 -15.91
C LYS A 98 2.79 -18.98 -16.55
N ASN A 99 2.04 -19.94 -17.11
CA ASN A 99 2.61 -21.11 -17.80
C ASN A 99 3.40 -20.71 -19.05
N PHE A 100 3.07 -19.57 -19.69
CA PHE A 100 3.82 -19.04 -20.84
C PHE A 100 5.18 -18.46 -20.43
N ILE A 101 5.23 -17.70 -19.32
CA ILE A 101 6.48 -17.21 -18.73
C ILE A 101 7.35 -18.40 -18.31
N GLU A 102 6.81 -19.36 -17.55
CA GLU A 102 7.55 -20.54 -17.08
C GLU A 102 8.16 -21.36 -18.22
N ARG A 103 7.44 -21.54 -19.33
CA ARG A 103 7.96 -22.26 -20.52
C ARG A 103 9.06 -21.53 -21.27
N LYS A 104 9.06 -20.19 -21.24
CA LYS A 104 10.07 -19.35 -21.91
C LYS A 104 11.21 -18.92 -20.97
N GLY A 105 11.06 -19.09 -19.66
CA GLY A 105 11.88 -18.44 -18.64
C GLY A 105 11.54 -16.94 -18.50
N ARG A 106 11.65 -16.19 -19.61
CA ARG A 106 11.24 -14.78 -19.73
C ARG A 106 10.81 -14.45 -21.16
N LEU A 107 10.07 -13.36 -21.36
CA LEU A 107 9.60 -12.90 -22.66
C LEU A 107 10.55 -11.84 -23.25
N ASP A 108 10.52 -11.70 -24.57
CA ASP A 108 11.12 -10.55 -25.24
C ASP A 108 10.34 -9.27 -24.91
N VAL A 109 11.03 -8.12 -24.85
CA VAL A 109 10.41 -6.85 -24.45
C VAL A 109 9.26 -6.44 -25.38
N ARG A 110 9.37 -6.66 -26.69
CA ARG A 110 8.29 -6.35 -27.65
C ARG A 110 7.09 -7.29 -27.45
N GLU A 111 7.33 -8.55 -27.14
CA GLU A 111 6.28 -9.54 -26.83
C GLU A 111 5.55 -9.19 -25.52
N ALA A 112 6.31 -8.93 -24.44
CA ALA A 112 5.77 -8.51 -23.15
C ALA A 112 4.96 -7.21 -23.27
N THR A 113 5.44 -6.23 -24.03
CA THR A 113 4.74 -4.97 -24.28
C THR A 113 3.45 -5.18 -25.10
N GLY A 114 3.48 -6.03 -26.12
CA GLY A 114 2.29 -6.39 -26.91
C GLY A 114 1.22 -7.14 -26.10
N ILE A 115 1.62 -7.94 -25.12
CA ILE A 115 0.72 -8.57 -24.15
C ILE A 115 0.17 -7.52 -23.17
N ALA A 116 1.04 -6.66 -22.62
CA ALA A 116 0.65 -5.60 -21.68
C ALA A 116 -0.39 -4.64 -22.26
N ILE A 117 -0.25 -4.25 -23.54
CA ILE A 117 -1.25 -3.43 -24.25
C ILE A 117 -2.62 -4.12 -24.27
N GLN A 118 -2.67 -5.42 -24.59
CA GLN A 118 -3.94 -6.15 -24.64
C GLN A 118 -4.57 -6.33 -23.24
N ILE A 119 -3.78 -6.56 -22.20
CA ILE A 119 -4.28 -6.58 -20.80
C ILE A 119 -4.84 -5.20 -20.44
N ALA A 120 -4.11 -4.14 -20.74
CA ALA A 120 -4.51 -2.77 -20.48
C ALA A 120 -5.82 -2.42 -21.23
N GLN A 121 -6.00 -2.82 -22.49
CA GLN A 121 -7.26 -2.64 -23.21
C GLN A 121 -8.44 -3.42 -22.57
N GLY A 122 -8.16 -4.56 -21.93
CA GLY A 122 -9.15 -5.25 -21.09
C GLY A 122 -9.52 -4.47 -19.82
N LEU A 123 -8.54 -3.83 -19.18
CA LEU A 123 -8.75 -2.96 -18.02
C LEU A 123 -9.50 -1.67 -18.39
N GLU A 124 -9.16 -1.04 -19.52
CA GLU A 124 -9.82 0.16 -20.08
C GLU A 124 -11.34 -0.04 -20.14
N ALA A 125 -11.78 -1.11 -20.80
CA ALA A 125 -13.19 -1.45 -20.95
C ALA A 125 -13.90 -1.77 -19.62
N ALA A 126 -13.17 -2.21 -18.58
CA ALA A 126 -13.72 -2.44 -17.25
C ALA A 126 -13.81 -1.14 -16.43
N HIS A 127 -12.76 -0.32 -16.46
CA HIS A 127 -12.67 0.98 -15.80
C HIS A 127 -13.73 1.96 -16.33
N ASP A 128 -13.96 1.98 -17.65
CA ASP A 128 -15.07 2.71 -18.30
C ASP A 128 -16.46 2.35 -17.75
N ASN A 129 -16.61 1.12 -17.22
CA ASN A 129 -17.84 0.62 -16.59
C ASN A 129 -17.77 0.65 -15.04
N ASN A 130 -16.81 1.37 -14.47
CA ASN A 130 -16.55 1.50 -13.02
C ASN A 130 -16.23 0.17 -12.32
N ILE A 131 -15.67 -0.80 -13.06
CA ILE A 131 -15.31 -2.14 -12.55
C ILE A 131 -13.79 -2.23 -12.44
N ILE A 132 -13.29 -2.35 -11.22
CA ILE A 132 -11.86 -2.50 -10.89
C ILE A 132 -11.56 -4.00 -10.74
N HIS A 133 -10.48 -4.48 -11.34
CA HIS A 133 -10.15 -5.92 -11.39
C HIS A 133 -9.58 -6.46 -10.07
N ARG A 134 -8.76 -5.67 -9.36
CA ARG A 134 -8.17 -5.92 -8.03
C ARG A 134 -7.25 -7.13 -7.87
N ASP A 135 -7.20 -8.03 -8.86
CA ASP A 135 -6.40 -9.25 -8.84
C ASP A 135 -5.73 -9.54 -10.20
N ILE A 136 -5.10 -8.51 -10.80
CA ILE A 136 -4.31 -8.69 -12.04
C ILE A 136 -3.01 -9.44 -11.73
N LYS A 137 -2.85 -10.60 -12.37
CA LYS A 137 -1.68 -11.49 -12.23
C LYS A 137 -1.61 -12.49 -13.40
N PRO A 138 -0.45 -13.06 -13.76
CA PRO A 138 -0.29 -13.98 -14.89
C PRO A 138 -1.18 -15.23 -14.90
N GLN A 139 -1.71 -15.65 -13.75
CA GLN A 139 -2.64 -16.79 -13.64
C GLN A 139 -4.04 -16.43 -14.16
N ASN A 140 -4.45 -15.17 -14.02
CA ASN A 140 -5.76 -14.64 -14.43
C ASN A 140 -5.76 -14.09 -15.88
N ILE A 141 -4.60 -14.17 -16.57
CA ILE A 141 -4.44 -13.77 -17.97
C ILE A 141 -4.26 -15.02 -18.83
N ILE A 142 -5.04 -15.16 -19.90
CA ILE A 142 -5.00 -16.30 -20.82
C ILE A 142 -4.53 -15.83 -22.20
N ILE A 143 -3.56 -16.52 -22.77
CA ILE A 143 -3.10 -16.36 -24.15
C ILE A 143 -3.72 -17.49 -24.99
N SER A 144 -4.58 -17.13 -25.94
CA SER A 144 -5.22 -18.07 -26.86
C SER A 144 -4.25 -18.56 -27.95
N ARG A 145 -4.61 -19.66 -28.61
CA ARG A 145 -3.87 -20.25 -29.75
C ARG A 145 -3.66 -19.30 -30.93
N ASP A 146 -4.51 -18.29 -31.11
CA ASP A 146 -4.37 -17.25 -32.14
C ASP A 146 -3.66 -15.97 -31.65
N GLY A 147 -3.05 -16.01 -30.46
CA GLY A 147 -2.22 -14.94 -29.91
C GLY A 147 -2.99 -13.80 -29.23
N LYS A 148 -4.31 -13.90 -29.08
CA LYS A 148 -5.10 -12.93 -28.33
C LYS A 148 -4.94 -13.14 -26.83
N VAL A 149 -4.85 -12.04 -26.10
CA VAL A 149 -4.77 -12.05 -24.64
C VAL A 149 -6.14 -11.71 -24.06
N LYS A 150 -6.59 -12.47 -23.06
CA LYS A 150 -7.84 -12.24 -22.34
C LYS A 150 -7.65 -12.22 -20.83
N VAL A 151 -8.26 -11.23 -20.19
CA VAL A 151 -8.36 -11.07 -18.74
C VAL A 151 -9.57 -11.88 -18.23
N ALA A 152 -9.38 -12.66 -17.16
CA ALA A 152 -10.38 -13.47 -16.48
C ALA A 152 -10.38 -13.20 -14.97
N ASP A 153 -11.38 -13.70 -14.25
CA ASP A 153 -11.44 -13.70 -12.77
C ASP A 153 -11.33 -12.31 -12.12
N PHE A 154 -12.37 -11.47 -12.32
CA PHE A 154 -12.49 -10.14 -11.72
C PHE A 154 -12.64 -10.22 -10.19
N GLY A 155 -11.56 -9.89 -9.49
CA GLY A 155 -11.40 -10.13 -8.06
C GLY A 155 -12.29 -9.30 -7.14
N ILE A 156 -13.47 -9.80 -6.79
CA ILE A 156 -14.27 -9.25 -5.67
C ILE A 156 -13.80 -9.82 -4.31
N ALA A 157 -13.13 -10.98 -4.31
CA ALA A 157 -12.70 -11.70 -3.11
C ALA A 157 -11.43 -11.14 -2.43
N LYS A 158 -11.35 -9.82 -2.17
CA LYS A 158 -10.35 -9.21 -1.26
C LYS A 158 -10.94 -8.35 -0.13
N ALA A 159 -12.25 -8.48 0.15
CA ALA A 159 -12.74 -8.33 1.51
C ALA A 159 -12.30 -9.57 2.34
N ALA A 160 -11.02 -9.58 2.69
CA ALA A 160 -10.47 -10.53 3.63
C ALA A 160 -10.90 -10.10 5.05
N SER A 161 -11.91 -10.78 5.59
CA SER A 161 -11.94 -11.04 7.03
C SER A 161 -10.58 -11.62 7.41
N SER A 162 -9.87 -11.01 8.37
CA SER A 162 -8.41 -11.07 8.54
C SER A 162 -7.78 -12.46 8.80
N ASN A 163 -8.56 -13.54 8.75
CA ASN A 163 -8.19 -14.90 9.20
C ASN A 163 -8.05 -15.94 8.08
N THR A 164 -8.17 -15.58 6.78
CA THR A 164 -8.09 -16.54 5.66
C THR A 164 -7.11 -16.14 4.55
N LEU A 165 -5.84 -15.95 4.92
CA LEU A 165 -4.71 -16.11 3.99
C LEU A 165 -4.43 -17.62 3.81
N THR A 166 -5.30 -18.32 3.08
CA THR A 166 -5.04 -19.72 2.67
C THR A 166 -3.90 -19.79 1.66
N SER A 167 -3.40 -20.99 1.36
CA SER A 167 -2.28 -21.22 0.41
C SER A 167 -2.50 -20.59 -0.97
N SER A 168 -3.75 -20.38 -1.40
CA SER A 168 -4.08 -19.66 -2.65
C SER A 168 -3.79 -18.15 -2.60
N ALA A 169 -3.75 -17.55 -1.41
CA ALA A 169 -3.38 -16.15 -1.22
C ALA A 169 -1.86 -15.92 -1.39
N MET A 170 -1.03 -16.92 -1.11
CA MET A 170 0.43 -16.83 -1.24
C MET A 170 0.88 -16.51 -2.67
N GLY A 171 0.25 -17.10 -3.69
CA GLY A 171 0.53 -16.76 -5.09
C GLY A 171 -0.05 -15.40 -5.54
N SER A 172 -1.00 -14.84 -4.79
CA SER A 172 -1.71 -13.60 -5.17
C SER A 172 -1.18 -12.35 -4.49
N VAL A 173 -0.29 -12.50 -3.50
CA VAL A 173 0.30 -11.39 -2.73
C VAL A 173 1.48 -10.73 -3.44
N HIS A 174 2.21 -11.45 -4.30
CA HIS A 174 3.32 -10.89 -5.11
C HIS A 174 2.89 -9.80 -6.11
N TYR A 175 1.58 -9.64 -6.36
CA TYR A 175 1.02 -8.65 -7.30
C TYR A 175 0.17 -7.60 -6.59
N ILE A 176 0.16 -7.59 -5.25
CA ILE A 176 -0.69 -6.70 -4.46
C ILE A 176 -0.21 -5.25 -4.56
N SER A 177 -1.14 -4.31 -4.70
CA SER A 177 -0.78 -2.88 -4.64
C SER A 177 -0.45 -2.44 -3.20
N PRO A 178 0.40 -1.42 -3.01
CA PRO A 178 0.76 -0.90 -1.67
C PRO A 178 -0.45 -0.45 -0.85
N GLU A 179 -1.47 0.10 -1.49
CA GLU A 179 -2.73 0.49 -0.86
C GLU A 179 -3.57 -0.74 -0.44
N GLN A 180 -3.66 -1.79 -1.27
CA GLN A 180 -4.30 -3.06 -0.89
C GLN A 180 -3.58 -3.75 0.27
N ALA A 181 -2.24 -3.74 0.27
CA ALA A 181 -1.43 -4.29 1.37
C ALA A 181 -1.65 -3.55 2.70
N ARG A 182 -2.00 -2.26 2.67
CA ARG A 182 -2.39 -1.46 3.85
C ARG A 182 -3.87 -1.59 4.22
N GLY A 183 -4.67 -2.36 3.48
CA GLY A 183 -6.14 -2.40 3.65
C GLY A 183 -6.87 -1.12 3.21
N GLY A 184 -6.21 -0.26 2.41
CA GLY A 184 -6.80 0.94 1.83
C GLY A 184 -7.72 0.64 0.64
N TYR A 185 -8.42 1.68 0.18
CA TYR A 185 -9.31 1.57 -0.98
C TYR A 185 -8.50 1.25 -2.25
N SER A 186 -8.93 0.25 -3.01
CA SER A 186 -8.33 -0.09 -4.32
C SER A 186 -9.11 0.61 -5.43
N ASP A 187 -8.42 1.38 -6.27
CA ASP A 187 -8.97 2.07 -7.45
C ASP A 187 -8.35 1.50 -8.75
N GLU A 188 -8.62 2.17 -9.87
CA GLU A 188 -8.03 1.85 -11.18
C GLU A 188 -6.48 1.82 -11.16
N LYS A 189 -5.84 2.62 -10.30
CA LYS A 189 -4.38 2.71 -10.20
C LYS A 189 -3.80 1.52 -9.44
N SER A 190 -4.60 0.81 -8.65
CA SER A 190 -4.21 -0.49 -8.09
C SER A 190 -4.02 -1.52 -9.20
N ASP A 191 -4.92 -1.58 -10.19
CA ASP A 191 -4.78 -2.47 -11.34
C ASP A 191 -3.55 -2.12 -12.20
N ILE A 192 -3.27 -0.82 -12.38
CA ILE A 192 -2.06 -0.32 -13.07
C ILE A 192 -0.78 -0.80 -12.36
N TYR A 193 -0.76 -0.79 -11.02
CA TYR A 193 0.38 -1.30 -10.25
C TYR A 193 0.57 -2.81 -10.44
N SER A 194 -0.50 -3.60 -10.31
CA SER A 194 -0.48 -5.05 -10.50
C SER A 194 -0.10 -5.45 -11.94
N LEU A 195 -0.51 -4.67 -12.94
CA LEU A 195 -0.02 -4.79 -14.33
C LEU A 195 1.47 -4.45 -14.44
N GLY A 196 1.96 -3.44 -13.71
CA GLY A 196 3.40 -3.14 -13.59
C GLY A 196 4.22 -4.32 -13.07
N ILE A 197 3.75 -5.01 -12.03
CA ILE A 197 4.40 -6.23 -11.52
C ILE A 197 4.34 -7.35 -12.57
N THR A 198 3.19 -7.52 -13.22
CA THR A 198 3.01 -8.52 -14.30
C THR A 198 3.98 -8.28 -15.46
N MET A 199 4.21 -7.02 -15.85
CA MET A 199 5.22 -6.65 -16.84
C MET A 199 6.64 -6.94 -16.38
N TYR A 200 6.96 -6.64 -15.11
CA TYR A 200 8.26 -6.93 -14.51
C TYR A 200 8.58 -8.43 -14.57
N GLU A 201 7.64 -9.28 -14.17
CA GLU A 201 7.79 -10.74 -14.25
C GLU A 201 7.86 -11.25 -15.69
N MET A 202 7.08 -10.70 -16.62
CA MET A 202 7.19 -11.06 -18.04
C MET A 202 8.61 -10.83 -18.59
N ILE A 203 9.23 -9.69 -18.26
CA ILE A 203 10.53 -9.28 -18.81
C ILE A 203 11.70 -9.95 -18.08
N LEU A 204 11.61 -10.12 -16.75
CA LEU A 204 12.71 -10.67 -15.95
C LEU A 204 12.61 -12.19 -15.73
N GLY A 205 11.41 -12.77 -15.82
CA GLY A 205 11.11 -14.17 -15.49
C GLY A 205 10.81 -14.43 -14.01
N LYS A 206 10.97 -13.41 -13.16
CA LYS A 206 10.68 -13.45 -11.72
C LYS A 206 10.04 -12.15 -11.25
N VAL A 207 9.31 -12.23 -10.14
CA VAL A 207 8.70 -11.07 -9.47
C VAL A 207 9.77 -10.19 -8.80
N PRO A 208 9.50 -8.90 -8.55
CA PRO A 208 10.47 -8.01 -7.90
C PRO A 208 10.64 -8.26 -6.39
N PHE A 209 9.60 -8.78 -5.73
CA PHE A 209 9.58 -8.99 -4.28
C PHE A 209 9.27 -10.46 -3.95
N GLU A 210 10.20 -11.10 -3.24
CA GLU A 210 10.11 -12.47 -2.73
C GLU A 210 10.32 -12.44 -1.20
N GLY A 211 9.70 -13.39 -0.49
CA GLY A 211 9.81 -13.48 0.97
C GLY A 211 9.12 -14.71 1.52
N ASP A 212 9.48 -15.10 2.74
CA ASP A 212 9.09 -16.39 3.33
C ASP A 212 7.58 -16.54 3.60
N ASN A 213 6.83 -15.43 3.64
CA ASN A 213 5.40 -15.44 3.90
C ASN A 213 4.68 -14.24 3.23
N ALA A 214 3.36 -14.31 3.17
CA ALA A 214 2.55 -13.28 2.51
C ALA A 214 2.66 -11.89 3.18
N VAL A 215 2.90 -11.82 4.50
CA VAL A 215 3.02 -10.55 5.22
C VAL A 215 4.34 -9.86 4.88
N SER A 216 5.46 -10.59 4.81
CA SER A 216 6.74 -10.00 4.39
C SER A 216 6.69 -9.49 2.94
N ILE A 217 6.11 -10.26 2.01
CA ILE A 217 5.92 -9.81 0.62
C ILE A 217 5.04 -8.54 0.57
N ALA A 218 3.93 -8.50 1.31
CA ALA A 218 3.08 -7.31 1.38
C ALA A 218 3.81 -6.07 1.95
N LEU A 219 4.70 -6.26 2.94
CA LEU A 219 5.54 -5.19 3.48
C LEU A 219 6.57 -4.70 2.46
N LEU A 220 7.18 -5.58 1.66
CA LEU A 220 8.08 -5.17 0.55
C LEU A 220 7.33 -4.32 -0.48
N HIS A 221 6.10 -4.67 -0.85
CA HIS A 221 5.26 -3.80 -1.69
C HIS A 221 5.01 -2.42 -1.05
N ILE A 222 4.90 -2.32 0.27
CA ILE A 222 4.69 -1.05 0.99
C ILE A 222 5.98 -0.21 1.10
N GLN A 223 7.12 -0.84 1.38
CA GLN A 223 8.33 -0.18 1.89
C GLN A 223 9.53 -0.23 0.92
N GLU A 224 9.81 -1.39 0.32
CA GLU A 224 11.06 -1.66 -0.40
C GLU A 224 11.13 -0.92 -1.74
N GLU A 225 12.28 -0.33 -2.10
CA GLU A 225 12.41 0.30 -3.41
C GLU A 225 12.48 -0.73 -4.55
N ILE A 226 11.99 -0.36 -5.73
CA ILE A 226 11.96 -1.25 -6.89
C ILE A 226 13.29 -1.14 -7.65
N THR A 227 14.02 -2.25 -7.81
CA THR A 227 15.20 -2.28 -8.68
C THR A 227 14.77 -2.08 -10.14
N PRO A 228 15.30 -1.07 -10.86
CA PRO A 228 15.03 -0.87 -12.28
C PRO A 228 15.35 -2.11 -13.12
N LEU A 229 14.54 -2.38 -14.15
CA LEU A 229 14.85 -3.48 -15.06
C LEU A 229 16.11 -3.19 -15.88
N GLY A 230 16.46 -1.91 -16.11
CA GLY A 230 17.72 -1.52 -16.76
C GLY A 230 18.99 -1.96 -16.03
N GLU A 231 18.92 -2.18 -14.72
CA GLU A 231 20.04 -2.69 -13.91
C GLU A 231 20.16 -4.22 -13.97
N LEU A 232 19.07 -4.91 -14.32
CA LEU A 232 18.96 -6.38 -14.31
C LEU A 232 18.94 -7.01 -15.71
N VAL A 233 18.56 -6.23 -16.73
CA VAL A 233 18.36 -6.65 -18.12
C VAL A 233 19.02 -5.64 -19.06
N GLY A 234 20.28 -5.88 -19.42
CA GLY A 234 21.10 -4.90 -20.15
C GLY A 234 20.58 -4.47 -21.54
N ASP A 235 19.66 -5.22 -22.14
CA ASP A 235 19.05 -4.92 -23.45
C ASP A 235 17.65 -4.28 -23.35
N ILE A 236 17.16 -3.91 -22.16
CA ILE A 236 15.83 -3.28 -22.05
C ILE A 236 15.85 -1.82 -22.57
N PRO A 237 14.90 -1.41 -23.42
CA PRO A 237 14.78 -0.03 -23.84
C PRO A 237 14.31 0.89 -22.69
N ILE A 238 14.95 2.05 -22.56
CA ILE A 238 14.68 3.04 -21.50
C ILE A 238 13.19 3.40 -21.37
N SER A 239 12.48 3.55 -22.48
CA SER A 239 11.04 3.83 -22.48
C SER A 239 10.23 2.76 -21.72
N THR A 240 10.58 1.47 -21.90
CA THR A 240 9.83 0.38 -21.29
C THR A 240 10.16 0.22 -19.80
N ASP A 241 11.44 0.37 -19.43
CA ASP A 241 11.85 0.39 -18.02
C ASP A 241 11.14 1.51 -17.26
N LYS A 242 11.13 2.73 -17.83
CA LYS A 242 10.43 3.89 -17.24
C LYS A 242 8.91 3.69 -17.16
N ILE A 243 8.27 3.05 -18.15
CA ILE A 243 6.84 2.68 -18.06
C ILE A 243 6.58 1.78 -16.85
N VAL A 244 7.38 0.72 -16.70
CA VAL A 244 7.25 -0.23 -15.58
C VAL A 244 7.50 0.49 -14.24
N LEU A 245 8.54 1.31 -14.13
CA LEU A 245 8.83 2.13 -12.95
C LEU A 245 7.71 3.14 -12.60
N LYS A 246 7.04 3.72 -13.60
CA LYS A 246 5.88 4.61 -13.39
C LYS A 246 4.66 3.84 -12.89
N CYS A 247 4.39 2.64 -13.41
CA CYS A 247 3.34 1.75 -12.86
C CYS A 247 3.64 1.34 -11.40
N LEU A 248 4.90 1.10 -11.07
CA LEU A 248 5.34 0.59 -9.76
C LEU A 248 5.57 1.66 -8.69
N GLN A 249 5.15 2.92 -8.92
CA GLN A 249 5.24 3.96 -7.90
C GLN A 249 4.39 3.62 -6.66
N LYS A 250 4.98 3.82 -5.48
CA LYS A 250 4.35 3.45 -4.19
C LYS A 250 3.09 4.27 -3.86
N LYS A 251 3.06 5.54 -4.27
CA LYS A 251 1.91 6.44 -4.17
C LYS A 251 1.06 6.34 -5.45
N PRO A 252 -0.25 6.06 -5.39
CA PRO A 252 -1.11 5.97 -6.58
C PRO A 252 -1.04 7.22 -7.46
N GLU A 253 -0.95 8.41 -6.87
CA GLU A 253 -0.95 9.70 -7.57
C GLU A 253 0.31 9.95 -8.42
N ARG A 254 1.36 9.12 -8.25
CA ARG A 254 2.59 9.15 -9.06
C ARG A 254 2.59 8.13 -10.21
N ARG A 255 1.56 7.27 -10.30
CA ARG A 255 1.35 6.33 -11.40
C ARG A 255 0.69 7.07 -12.58
N TYR A 256 0.37 6.34 -13.64
CA TYR A 256 -0.54 6.81 -14.69
C TYR A 256 -1.91 7.18 -14.09
N LEU A 257 -2.51 8.27 -14.55
CA LEU A 257 -3.80 8.73 -14.03
C LEU A 257 -4.93 7.75 -14.40
N SER A 258 -4.83 7.16 -15.58
CA SER A 258 -5.73 6.15 -16.15
C SER A 258 -4.96 5.14 -17.01
N VAL A 259 -5.60 4.01 -17.29
CA VAL A 259 -5.06 2.98 -18.21
C VAL A 259 -4.87 3.51 -19.65
N VAL A 260 -5.65 4.50 -20.09
CA VAL A 260 -5.55 5.10 -21.44
C VAL A 260 -4.18 5.78 -21.66
N GLU A 261 -3.66 6.44 -20.62
CA GLU A 261 -2.33 7.06 -20.61
C GLU A 261 -1.23 5.98 -20.73
N LEU A 262 -1.35 4.90 -19.95
CA LEU A 262 -0.46 3.75 -20.01
C LEU A 262 -0.48 3.06 -21.39
N ILE A 263 -1.65 2.85 -21.99
CA ILE A 263 -1.78 2.26 -23.34
C ILE A 263 -1.06 3.13 -24.38
N SER A 264 -1.13 4.45 -24.23
CA SER A 264 -0.51 5.41 -25.14
C SER A 264 1.02 5.33 -25.07
N ASP A 265 1.58 5.31 -23.86
CA ASP A 265 3.02 5.17 -23.64
C ASP A 265 3.56 3.79 -24.03
N LEU A 266 2.81 2.70 -23.76
CA LEU A 266 3.15 1.34 -24.23
C LEU A 266 3.15 1.23 -25.77
N LYS A 267 2.19 1.86 -26.46
CA LYS A 267 2.18 1.92 -27.92
C LYS A 267 3.36 2.75 -28.45
N ARG A 268 3.73 3.81 -27.74
CA ARG A 268 4.87 4.67 -28.09
C ARG A 268 6.21 3.95 -27.91
N SER A 269 6.41 3.18 -26.83
CA SER A 269 7.67 2.44 -26.60
C SER A 269 7.97 1.39 -27.69
N LEU A 270 6.93 0.85 -28.34
CA LEU A 270 7.10 -0.04 -29.50
C LEU A 270 7.67 0.66 -30.76
N VAL A 271 7.49 1.98 -30.86
CA VAL A 271 7.91 2.82 -32.00
C VAL A 271 9.19 3.61 -31.68
N GLU A 272 9.29 4.15 -30.46
CA GLU A 272 10.38 5.00 -29.97
C GLU A 272 11.09 4.35 -28.75
N PRO A 273 11.59 3.10 -28.85
CA PRO A 273 12.07 2.33 -27.68
C PRO A 273 13.19 3.03 -26.90
N GLY A 274 14.10 3.71 -27.61
CA GLY A 274 15.26 4.40 -27.01
C GLY A 274 15.00 5.83 -26.51
N VAL A 275 13.75 6.33 -26.54
CA VAL A 275 13.43 7.70 -26.13
C VAL A 275 12.90 7.71 -24.69
N ASP A 276 13.51 8.51 -23.82
CA ASP A 276 12.96 8.78 -22.48
C ASP A 276 11.86 9.86 -22.59
N PHE A 277 10.62 9.42 -22.78
CA PHE A 277 9.44 10.29 -22.84
C PHE A 277 8.55 10.19 -21.59
N VAL A 278 8.87 9.28 -20.67
CA VAL A 278 8.01 8.92 -19.54
C VAL A 278 8.39 9.79 -18.35
N VAL A 279 7.61 10.84 -18.12
CA VAL A 279 7.79 11.70 -16.95
C VAL A 279 7.20 10.99 -15.73
N ILE A 280 8.07 10.53 -14.83
CA ILE A 280 7.73 10.23 -13.44
C ILE A 280 7.92 11.54 -12.67
N PRO A 281 6.89 12.12 -12.04
CA PRO A 281 7.06 13.34 -11.26
C PRO A 281 8.11 13.15 -10.19
N ASP A 282 9.12 14.02 -10.15
CA ASP A 282 10.18 13.98 -9.14
C ASP A 282 9.59 14.03 -7.73
N VAL A 283 10.34 13.51 -6.76
CA VAL A 283 10.06 13.84 -5.36
C VAL A 283 10.39 15.33 -5.23
N LEU A 284 9.36 16.19 -5.17
CA LEU A 284 9.51 17.61 -4.89
C LEU A 284 9.95 17.82 -3.43
N ASN A 285 11.19 17.45 -3.14
CA ASN A 285 11.95 18.06 -2.08
C ASN A 285 12.19 19.52 -2.51
N ASN A 286 11.34 20.41 -1.98
CA ASN A 286 11.33 21.86 -2.19
C ASN A 286 10.78 22.35 -3.54
N SER A 287 9.45 22.30 -3.69
CA SER A 287 8.73 23.39 -4.37
C SER A 287 7.49 23.77 -3.57
N PRO A 288 7.21 25.08 -3.39
CA PRO A 288 6.14 25.53 -2.52
C PRO A 288 4.77 25.14 -3.08
N THR A 289 3.83 24.86 -2.16
CA THR A 289 2.42 24.70 -2.49
C THR A 289 1.92 25.97 -3.19
N ILE A 290 1.73 25.89 -4.51
CA ILE A 290 1.07 26.95 -5.26
C ILE A 290 -0.40 26.89 -4.88
N ALA A 291 -0.83 27.79 -4.00
CA ALA A 291 -2.23 27.97 -3.69
C ALA A 291 -2.99 28.29 -4.98
N LEU A 292 -3.99 27.47 -5.33
CA LEU A 292 -4.97 27.85 -6.36
C LEU A 292 -5.57 29.19 -5.95
N SER A 293 -5.71 30.12 -6.89
CA SER A 293 -6.32 31.39 -6.54
C SER A 293 -7.79 31.18 -6.18
N PRO A 294 -8.40 32.04 -5.35
CA PRO A 294 -9.83 31.98 -5.08
C PRO A 294 -10.69 32.02 -6.37
N ASN A 295 -10.15 32.56 -7.47
CA ASN A 295 -10.83 32.59 -8.76
C ASN A 295 -10.85 31.20 -9.42
N ASP A 296 -9.76 30.42 -9.33
CA ASP A 296 -9.68 29.07 -9.89
C ASP A 296 -10.60 28.11 -9.11
N VAL A 297 -10.59 28.21 -7.78
CA VAL A 297 -11.50 27.47 -6.90
C VAL A 297 -12.96 27.80 -7.20
N ASN A 298 -13.29 29.08 -7.42
CA ASN A 298 -14.65 29.50 -7.79
C ASN A 298 -15.03 29.11 -9.23
N ALA A 299 -14.09 29.08 -10.18
CA ALA A 299 -14.35 28.59 -11.54
C ALA A 299 -14.73 27.10 -11.55
N ILE A 300 -13.99 26.27 -10.80
CA ILE A 300 -14.29 24.84 -10.61
C ILE A 300 -15.64 24.66 -9.90
N ARG A 301 -15.91 25.44 -8.84
CA ARG A 301 -17.16 25.40 -8.07
C ARG A 301 -18.39 25.77 -8.91
N ASN A 302 -18.25 26.75 -9.80
CA ASN A 302 -19.33 27.18 -10.69
C ASN A 302 -19.58 26.19 -11.84
N GLY A 303 -18.53 25.52 -12.34
CA GLY A 303 -18.67 24.44 -13.32
C GLY A 303 -19.42 23.21 -12.78
N ALA A 304 -19.17 22.85 -11.52
CA ALA A 304 -19.80 21.70 -10.86
C ALA A 304 -21.30 21.90 -10.50
N MET A 305 -21.84 23.13 -10.58
CA MET A 305 -23.22 23.44 -10.19
C MET A 305 -24.21 23.53 -11.36
N GLN A 306 -23.80 23.26 -12.60
CA GLN A 306 -24.67 23.31 -13.79
C GLN A 306 -24.89 21.94 -14.47
N ASN A 307 -25.22 20.89 -13.72
CA ASN A 307 -25.97 19.75 -14.30
C ASN A 307 -26.72 18.86 -13.29
N PRO A 308 -27.93 19.23 -12.82
CA PRO A 308 -28.91 18.27 -12.35
C PRO A 308 -29.64 17.66 -13.56
N GLY A 309 -29.64 16.33 -13.67
CA GLY A 309 -30.29 15.61 -14.78
C GLY A 309 -31.82 15.84 -14.84
N PRO A 310 -32.44 15.68 -16.02
CA PRO A 310 -33.85 16.01 -16.19
C PRO A 310 -34.78 14.92 -15.63
N ASP A 311 -35.52 15.25 -14.56
CA ASP A 311 -36.84 14.67 -14.33
C ASP A 311 -37.90 15.67 -14.79
N MET A 312 -38.77 15.25 -15.71
CA MET A 312 -39.80 16.11 -16.30
C MET A 312 -41.15 15.39 -16.25
N SER A 313 -41.83 15.52 -15.12
CA SER A 313 -43.28 15.34 -15.06
C SER A 313 -43.97 16.56 -14.44
N GLN A 314 -45.03 17.01 -15.13
CA GLN A 314 -46.09 17.93 -14.70
C GLN A 314 -45.86 19.47 -14.74
N GLN A 315 -46.65 20.09 -15.64
CA GLN A 315 -47.50 21.29 -15.44
C GLN A 315 -46.92 22.73 -15.53
N MET A 316 -47.01 23.26 -16.75
CA MET A 316 -47.79 24.47 -17.15
C MET A 316 -47.62 25.86 -16.45
N ASN A 317 -47.00 26.77 -17.24
CA ASN A 317 -47.55 28.09 -17.65
C ASN A 317 -47.41 29.31 -16.67
N PRO A 318 -47.65 30.59 -17.09
CA PRO A 318 -46.64 31.44 -17.74
C PRO A 318 -46.50 32.87 -17.16
N GLY A 319 -45.47 33.64 -17.58
CA GLY A 319 -45.50 35.11 -17.38
C GLY A 319 -44.28 35.95 -17.79
N MET A 320 -44.45 36.74 -18.88
CA MET A 320 -43.85 38.08 -19.17
C MET A 320 -42.30 38.21 -19.29
N ASN A 321 -41.75 38.65 -20.44
CA ASN A 321 -41.56 40.06 -20.90
C ASN A 321 -40.82 40.95 -19.87
N GLN A 322 -39.79 41.75 -20.22
CA GLN A 322 -39.52 42.41 -21.51
C GLN A 322 -38.05 42.90 -21.66
N THR A 323 -37.53 42.83 -22.90
CA THR A 323 -36.54 43.71 -23.57
C THR A 323 -35.67 44.73 -22.79
N MET A 324 -34.35 44.74 -23.06
CA MET A 324 -33.70 45.83 -23.84
C MET A 324 -32.27 45.46 -24.33
N ASN A 325 -32.02 45.77 -25.61
CA ASN A 325 -30.72 45.90 -26.32
C ASN A 325 -30.61 47.43 -26.66
N PRO A 326 -29.48 48.08 -27.07
CA PRO A 326 -28.45 47.55 -27.98
C PRO A 326 -26.99 48.06 -27.82
N ASP A 327 -26.15 47.68 -28.81
CA ASP A 327 -24.85 48.27 -29.25
C ASP A 327 -23.64 48.20 -28.27
N MET A 328 -22.53 47.51 -28.60
CA MET A 328 -21.75 47.70 -29.82
C MET A 328 -21.07 46.42 -30.36
N MET A 329 -21.15 46.22 -31.68
CA MET A 329 -20.21 45.44 -32.48
C MET A 329 -19.35 46.37 -33.34
N ASN A 330 -18.02 46.20 -33.30
CA ASN A 330 -17.12 46.28 -34.46
C ASN A 330 -15.74 45.75 -34.00
N ASN A 331 -14.95 45.03 -34.79
CA ASN A 331 -14.67 45.31 -36.19
C ASN A 331 -14.39 44.02 -36.99
N GLY A 332 -14.83 43.96 -38.24
CA GLY A 332 -14.47 42.91 -39.20
C GLY A 332 -14.30 43.47 -40.62
N MET A 333 -13.58 42.73 -41.48
CA MET A 333 -13.50 42.93 -42.94
C MET A 333 -13.16 41.55 -43.57
N TYR A 334 -14.02 40.91 -44.38
CA TYR A 334 -14.31 41.13 -45.83
C TYR A 334 -13.30 40.39 -46.75
N MET A 335 -13.57 39.81 -47.95
CA MET A 335 -14.71 39.66 -48.91
C MET A 335 -14.50 38.33 -49.73
N ASN A 336 -15.41 37.70 -50.51
CA ASN A 336 -16.89 37.73 -50.69
C ASN A 336 -17.38 36.48 -51.49
N ASP A 337 -18.71 36.23 -51.44
CA ASP A 337 -19.65 35.79 -52.50
C ASP A 337 -19.35 34.71 -53.56
N ALA A 338 -20.28 33.74 -53.68
CA ALA A 338 -21.31 33.73 -54.75
C ALA A 338 -22.47 32.75 -54.44
N ALA A 339 -23.68 33.04 -54.91
CA ALA A 339 -24.94 32.37 -54.52
C ALA A 339 -25.45 31.29 -55.49
N MET A 340 -26.37 30.42 -55.04
CA MET A 340 -27.74 30.23 -55.61
C MET A 340 -28.54 29.07 -54.95
N GLN A 341 -29.69 29.44 -54.35
CA GLN A 341 -31.03 28.78 -54.28
C GLN A 341 -31.23 27.26 -54.50
N GLY A 342 -32.13 26.60 -53.73
CA GLY A 342 -32.90 25.44 -54.27
C GLY A 342 -33.48 24.31 -53.38
N ASN A 343 -34.36 24.61 -52.42
CA ASN A 343 -35.51 23.82 -51.90
C ASN A 343 -35.70 22.28 -52.17
N ASN A 344 -35.99 21.51 -51.10
CA ASN A 344 -36.82 20.28 -50.96
C ASN A 344 -36.68 19.04 -51.89
N GLY A 345 -36.58 17.82 -51.31
CA GLY A 345 -36.98 16.59 -52.04
C GLY A 345 -36.54 15.21 -51.50
N ASN A 346 -37.42 14.57 -50.73
CA ASN A 346 -37.58 13.15 -50.37
C ASN A 346 -36.90 12.00 -51.22
N MET A 347 -36.28 11.02 -50.52
CA MET A 347 -35.99 9.59 -50.85
C MET A 347 -35.40 9.10 -52.21
N ASN A 348 -34.18 8.51 -52.13
CA ASN A 348 -33.60 7.29 -52.79
C ASN A 348 -33.93 6.95 -54.28
N PRO A 349 -32.96 6.52 -55.15
CA PRO A 349 -32.02 5.42 -54.83
C PRO A 349 -30.59 5.41 -55.51
N ARG A 350 -29.69 4.54 -54.98
CA ARG A 350 -28.57 3.78 -55.62
C ARG A 350 -27.61 4.44 -56.67
N MET A 351 -26.29 4.39 -56.34
CA MET A 351 -25.10 4.34 -57.25
C MET A 351 -24.83 5.61 -58.12
N ASP A 352 -23.61 6.12 -58.32
CA ASP A 352 -22.21 5.71 -58.03
C ASP A 352 -21.33 6.96 -57.78
N GLY A 353 -20.05 6.81 -57.41
CA GLY A 353 -19.03 7.82 -57.78
C GLY A 353 -18.15 8.49 -56.70
N ASN A 354 -17.48 7.68 -55.86
CA ASN A 354 -16.11 7.88 -55.34
C ASN A 354 -15.42 9.28 -55.36
N ASN A 355 -14.94 9.75 -54.19
CA ASN A 355 -13.51 10.11 -54.01
C ASN A 355 -13.07 10.34 -52.55
N GLY A 356 -12.08 9.57 -52.07
CA GLY A 356 -11.16 9.87 -50.94
C GLY A 356 -11.75 9.77 -49.51
N PHE A 357 -11.23 8.97 -48.56
CA PHE A 357 -10.01 8.17 -48.49
C PHE A 357 -10.28 6.81 -47.77
N PRO A 358 -9.62 5.69 -48.12
CA PRO A 358 -10.04 4.37 -47.64
C PRO A 358 -9.25 3.80 -46.44
N ASN A 359 -10.04 3.21 -45.54
CA ASN A 359 -9.71 2.18 -44.56
C ASN A 359 -8.68 1.12 -45.03
N TYR A 360 -7.70 0.80 -44.18
CA TYR A 360 -6.81 -0.37 -44.35
C TYR A 360 -7.22 -1.51 -43.42
N GLY A 361 -8.05 -2.41 -43.94
CA GLY A 361 -8.13 -3.80 -43.48
C GLY A 361 -7.49 -4.69 -44.54
N GLY A 362 -6.40 -5.39 -44.20
CA GLY A 362 -5.69 -6.24 -45.16
C GLY A 362 -4.71 -7.19 -44.49
N GLN A 363 -4.97 -8.49 -44.61
CA GLN A 363 -3.99 -9.53 -44.30
C GLN A 363 -2.76 -9.37 -45.21
N GLN A 364 -1.56 -9.44 -44.66
CA GLN A 364 -0.35 -9.70 -45.45
C GLN A 364 0.31 -10.98 -44.96
N GLN A 365 0.48 -11.91 -45.91
CA GLN A 365 1.20 -13.15 -45.74
C GLN A 365 2.71 -12.86 -45.77
N PHE A 366 3.47 -13.54 -44.92
CA PHE A 366 4.93 -13.55 -45.04
C PHE A 366 5.33 -14.28 -46.34
N PRO A 367 6.21 -13.71 -47.20
CA PRO A 367 6.62 -14.35 -48.43
C PRO A 367 7.62 -15.48 -48.14
N GLY A 368 7.23 -16.72 -48.47
CA GLY A 368 8.14 -17.85 -48.48
C GLY A 368 8.97 -17.92 -49.76
N ASN A 369 10.25 -18.25 -49.62
CA ASN A 369 11.06 -18.89 -50.66
C ASN A 369 11.93 -19.94 -49.95
N GLY A 370 11.64 -21.22 -50.18
CA GLY A 370 12.44 -22.34 -49.66
C GLY A 370 13.58 -22.71 -50.64
N PRO A 371 13.99 -24.00 -50.71
CA PRO A 371 13.57 -25.15 -49.91
C PRO A 371 14.74 -25.83 -49.17
N ASP A 372 14.43 -26.59 -48.13
CA ASP A 372 15.01 -27.92 -47.90
C ASP A 372 14.07 -28.65 -46.93
N GLY A 373 13.67 -29.87 -47.28
CA GLY A 373 12.59 -30.58 -46.60
C GLY A 373 13.10 -31.66 -45.65
N TYR A 374 12.48 -31.74 -44.48
CA TYR A 374 12.31 -32.99 -43.76
C TYR A 374 10.85 -33.11 -43.32
N ASN A 375 10.15 -34.09 -43.87
CA ASN A 375 9.13 -34.79 -43.10
C ASN A 375 9.88 -35.61 -42.06
N ASP A 376 9.39 -35.67 -40.83
CA ASP A 376 9.59 -36.85 -40.00
C ASP A 376 8.43 -37.00 -39.03
N ASP A 377 7.82 -38.18 -39.04
CA ASP A 377 6.79 -38.63 -38.11
C ASP A 377 7.45 -39.04 -36.79
N PHE A 378 7.18 -38.35 -35.68
CA PHE A 378 7.46 -38.87 -34.33
C PHE A 378 6.24 -38.58 -33.43
N VAL A 379 5.42 -39.57 -33.08
CA VAL A 379 5.68 -40.80 -32.29
C VAL A 379 5.94 -40.46 -30.82
N ASP A 380 5.08 -41.05 -30.00
CA ASP A 380 5.04 -41.02 -28.54
C ASP A 380 6.03 -42.03 -27.94
N PRO A 381 6.92 -41.63 -27.02
CA PRO A 381 7.65 -42.58 -26.18
C PRO A 381 7.69 -42.18 -24.69
N ASP A 382 6.97 -42.95 -23.87
CA ASP A 382 7.45 -43.27 -22.51
C ASP A 382 8.69 -44.18 -22.58
N GLU A 383 9.52 -44.17 -21.53
CA GLU A 383 10.76 -44.98 -21.31
C GLU A 383 11.95 -44.64 -22.26
N GLU A 384 13.15 -44.17 -21.83
CA GLU A 384 14.06 -44.69 -20.79
C GLU A 384 15.24 -43.71 -20.48
N LYS A 385 15.78 -43.79 -19.24
CA LYS A 385 17.19 -43.56 -18.76
C LYS A 385 18.09 -42.41 -19.32
N VAL A 386 18.65 -41.62 -18.39
CA VAL A 386 19.87 -40.77 -18.53
C VAL A 386 20.64 -40.83 -17.20
N ASP A 387 21.76 -41.58 -17.05
CA ASP A 387 23.19 -41.32 -17.36
C ASP A 387 23.97 -40.46 -16.33
N ASP A 388 24.97 -41.08 -15.69
CA ASP A 388 25.59 -40.74 -14.38
C ASP A 388 26.68 -39.65 -14.44
N LYS A 389 26.48 -38.56 -15.20
CA LYS A 389 27.51 -37.50 -15.37
C LYS A 389 27.24 -36.16 -14.71
N LEU A 390 26.06 -35.92 -14.15
CA LEU A 390 25.73 -34.64 -13.50
C LEU A 390 26.14 -34.54 -12.02
N GLU A 391 26.59 -35.64 -11.40
CA GLU A 391 26.83 -35.70 -9.94
C GLU A 391 28.23 -35.24 -9.47
N LYS A 392 29.17 -35.01 -10.41
CA LYS A 392 30.57 -34.67 -10.09
C LYS A 392 30.91 -33.17 -10.15
N ILE A 393 30.09 -32.34 -10.77
CA ILE A 393 30.37 -30.90 -10.95
C ILE A 393 29.87 -30.09 -9.74
N THR A 394 28.73 -30.46 -9.16
CA THR A 394 28.16 -29.83 -7.95
C THR A 394 29.02 -30.02 -6.70
N LYS A 395 29.60 -31.21 -6.51
CA LYS A 395 30.43 -31.54 -5.32
C LYS A 395 31.75 -30.74 -5.24
N ILE A 396 32.28 -30.23 -6.35
CA ILE A 396 33.52 -29.42 -6.35
C ILE A 396 33.24 -27.95 -6.01
N GLY A 397 32.09 -27.40 -6.42
CA GLY A 397 31.70 -26.02 -6.12
C GLY A 397 31.48 -25.75 -4.63
N ALA A 398 30.82 -26.68 -3.92
CA ALA A 398 30.52 -26.52 -2.50
C ALA A 398 31.77 -26.40 -1.61
N VAL A 399 32.83 -27.15 -1.92
CA VAL A 399 34.10 -27.13 -1.16
C VAL A 399 34.80 -25.77 -1.25
N ILE A 400 34.74 -25.10 -2.42
CA ILE A 400 35.36 -23.79 -2.61
C ILE A 400 34.66 -22.72 -1.77
N ILE A 401 33.32 -22.77 -1.67
CA ILE A 401 32.53 -21.83 -0.86
C ILE A 401 32.84 -22.00 0.64
N VAL A 402 32.92 -23.24 1.13
CA VAL A 402 33.27 -23.51 2.54
C VAL A 402 34.68 -23.02 2.88
N ILE A 403 35.66 -23.23 2.00
CA ILE A 403 37.03 -22.70 2.19
C ILE A 403 37.04 -21.17 2.23
N PHE A 404 36.22 -20.50 1.41
CA PHE A 404 36.10 -19.04 1.40
C PHE A 404 35.49 -18.50 2.71
N ILE A 405 34.46 -19.16 3.23
CA ILE A 405 33.82 -18.80 4.51
C ILE A 405 34.79 -19.00 5.68
N ILE A 406 35.54 -20.10 5.71
CA ILE A 406 36.56 -20.36 6.73
C ILE A 406 37.69 -19.31 6.67
N ALA A 407 38.11 -18.90 5.47
CA ALA A 407 39.12 -17.84 5.30
C ALA A 407 38.63 -16.48 5.83
N ILE A 408 37.35 -16.15 5.64
CA ILE A 408 36.72 -14.93 6.18
C ILE A 408 36.66 -14.99 7.72
N ILE A 409 36.24 -16.12 8.29
CA ILE A 409 36.19 -16.31 9.75
C ILE A 409 37.59 -16.17 10.38
N LEU A 410 38.61 -16.78 9.77
CA LEU A 410 40.00 -16.64 10.24
C LEU A 410 40.57 -15.22 10.07
N PHE A 411 40.10 -14.45 9.08
CA PHE A 411 40.47 -13.05 8.89
C PHE A 411 39.93 -12.15 10.02
N PHE A 412 38.72 -12.42 10.52
CA PHE A 412 38.13 -11.68 11.65
C PHE A 412 38.67 -12.11 13.02
N ILE A 413 39.03 -13.39 13.21
CA ILE A 413 39.62 -13.87 14.48
C ILE A 413 41.01 -13.25 14.76
N ASN A 414 41.77 -12.88 13.72
CA ASN A 414 43.13 -12.33 13.86
C ASN A 414 43.22 -10.80 14.05
N GLN A 415 42.11 -10.08 14.28
CA GLN A 415 42.12 -8.63 14.52
C GLN A 415 41.64 -8.21 15.93
N GLY A 416 42.04 -8.96 16.96
CA GLY A 416 41.86 -8.57 18.37
C GLY A 416 43.17 -8.41 19.12
N GLY A 417 43.45 -7.22 19.67
CA GLY A 417 44.50 -7.06 20.68
C GLY A 417 44.99 -5.63 20.96
N LYS A 418 44.47 -5.01 22.04
CA LYS A 418 45.25 -4.60 23.25
C LYS A 418 44.45 -3.68 24.21
N ASP A 419 43.99 -4.30 25.30
CA ASP A 419 44.05 -3.90 26.72
C ASP A 419 43.67 -2.48 27.22
N GLU A 420 42.57 -2.44 28.00
CA GLU A 420 42.36 -1.75 29.30
C GLU A 420 42.30 -0.18 29.42
N PRO A 421 41.75 0.40 30.52
CA PRO A 421 40.43 0.11 31.14
C PRO A 421 39.69 1.38 31.69
N VAL A 422 38.35 1.52 31.56
CA VAL A 422 37.55 2.49 32.38
C VAL A 422 36.13 1.96 32.70
N GLU A 423 35.69 2.27 33.92
CA GLU A 423 34.52 1.84 34.72
C GLU A 423 33.15 1.62 34.06
N GLU A 424 32.39 0.67 34.63
CA GLU A 424 30.99 0.38 34.36
C GLU A 424 30.03 1.50 34.80
N PRO A 425 28.86 1.59 34.14
CA PRO A 425 27.61 1.74 34.85
C PRO A 425 26.75 0.47 34.73
N THR A 426 26.19 0.05 35.87
CA THR A 426 25.31 -1.12 36.06
C THR A 426 24.16 -1.21 35.04
N PRO A 427 23.78 -2.41 34.57
CA PRO A 427 22.61 -2.58 33.71
C PRO A 427 21.31 -2.26 34.48
N SER A 428 20.57 -1.27 33.99
CA SER A 428 19.17 -1.10 34.37
C SER A 428 18.37 -2.26 33.79
N VAL A 429 17.87 -3.13 34.67
CA VAL A 429 16.99 -4.25 34.29
C VAL A 429 15.68 -3.69 33.76
N GLU A 430 15.50 -3.70 32.44
CA GLU A 430 14.17 -3.66 31.86
C GLU A 430 13.55 -5.07 31.97
N PRO A 431 12.35 -5.21 32.58
CA PRO A 431 11.69 -6.50 32.66
C PRO A 431 11.19 -6.90 31.28
N SER A 432 11.54 -8.12 30.84
CA SER A 432 10.89 -8.74 29.69
C SER A 432 9.38 -8.80 29.96
N ILE A 433 8.59 -8.13 29.11
CA ILE A 433 7.14 -8.11 29.26
C ILE A 433 6.58 -9.41 28.68
N THR A 434 6.56 -10.45 29.51
CA THR A 434 5.95 -11.74 29.19
C THR A 434 4.51 -11.54 28.75
N ALA A 435 4.20 -11.88 27.50
CA ALA A 435 2.83 -11.90 26.99
C ALA A 435 2.07 -13.06 27.64
N THR A 436 1.49 -12.80 28.81
CA THR A 436 0.71 -13.78 29.57
C THR A 436 -0.74 -13.82 29.06
N PHE A 437 -1.02 -14.81 28.22
CA PHE A 437 -2.35 -15.44 28.19
C PHE A 437 -2.25 -16.79 28.92
N PRO A 438 -3.18 -17.11 29.84
CA PRO A 438 -2.97 -18.18 30.80
C PRO A 438 -3.36 -19.56 30.26
N THR A 439 -2.39 -20.47 30.30
CA THR A 439 -2.55 -21.76 30.99
C THR A 439 -1.23 -22.05 31.69
N ASP A 440 -1.27 -22.40 32.98
CA ASP A 440 -0.07 -22.69 33.82
C ASP A 440 0.70 -23.95 33.39
N ASP A 441 0.35 -24.54 32.24
CA ASP A 441 0.68 -25.91 31.83
C ASP A 441 1.53 -25.98 30.54
N MET A 442 2.04 -24.84 30.02
CA MET A 442 2.81 -24.77 28.76
C MET A 442 4.05 -23.87 28.91
N ALA A 443 5.20 -24.25 28.34
CA ALA A 443 6.43 -23.43 28.32
C ALA A 443 7.27 -23.64 27.05
N GLU A 444 8.11 -22.69 26.66
CA GLU A 444 9.02 -22.85 25.52
C GLU A 444 10.21 -23.75 25.88
N VAL A 445 10.48 -24.78 25.09
CA VAL A 445 11.59 -25.72 25.31
C VAL A 445 12.92 -25.07 24.94
N GLN A 446 13.88 -25.03 25.86
CA GLN A 446 15.22 -24.47 25.57
C GLN A 446 16.07 -25.40 24.71
N SER A 447 17.13 -24.81 24.12
CA SER A 447 18.13 -25.56 23.37
C SER A 447 19.12 -26.26 24.29
N VAL A 448 19.20 -27.58 24.13
CA VAL A 448 20.15 -28.46 24.85
C VAL A 448 21.04 -29.28 23.90
N GLU A 449 20.90 -29.11 22.59
CA GLU A 449 21.79 -29.72 21.59
C GLU A 449 23.26 -29.30 21.82
N GLY A 450 24.19 -30.25 21.69
CA GLY A 450 25.61 -30.05 21.96
C GLY A 450 25.99 -29.90 23.45
N LYS A 451 25.03 -29.89 24.38
CA LYS A 451 25.31 -29.95 25.83
C LYS A 451 25.60 -31.37 26.29
N THR A 452 26.12 -31.52 27.51
CA THR A 452 26.15 -32.81 28.20
C THR A 452 24.74 -33.24 28.63
N LEU A 453 24.51 -34.54 28.80
CA LEU A 453 23.25 -35.06 29.31
C LEU A 453 22.86 -34.45 30.69
N GLU A 454 23.82 -34.27 31.60
CA GLU A 454 23.56 -33.69 32.92
C GLU A 454 23.09 -32.22 32.84
N GLU A 455 23.70 -31.43 31.96
CA GLU A 455 23.27 -30.05 31.70
C GLU A 455 21.89 -29.99 31.05
N ALA A 456 21.65 -30.85 30.06
CA ALA A 456 20.39 -30.93 29.34
C ALA A 456 19.23 -31.32 30.26
N GLU A 457 19.44 -32.36 31.09
CA GLU A 457 18.47 -32.77 32.11
C GLU A 457 18.17 -31.65 33.11
N ARG A 458 19.20 -30.97 33.61
CA ARG A 458 19.02 -29.89 34.58
C ARG A 458 18.17 -28.75 33.99
N ILE A 459 18.48 -28.31 32.78
CA ILE A 459 17.73 -27.23 32.10
C ILE A 459 16.26 -27.63 31.92
N LEU A 460 15.99 -28.81 31.34
CA LEU A 460 14.62 -29.22 31.03
C LEU A 460 13.79 -29.50 32.30
N LYS A 461 14.41 -30.04 33.35
CA LYS A 461 13.75 -30.24 34.66
C LYS A 461 13.47 -28.92 35.38
N GLU A 462 14.37 -27.93 35.29
CA GLU A 462 14.14 -26.56 35.80
C GLU A 462 12.99 -25.87 35.06
N GLN A 463 12.80 -26.16 33.77
CA GLN A 463 11.64 -25.71 33.00
C GLN A 463 10.34 -26.47 33.29
N GLY A 464 10.39 -27.58 34.06
CA GLY A 464 9.22 -28.39 34.38
C GLY A 464 8.88 -29.50 33.39
N PHE A 465 9.80 -29.88 32.50
CA PHE A 465 9.64 -31.01 31.58
C PHE A 465 10.19 -32.33 32.16
N VAL A 466 9.65 -33.45 31.67
CA VAL A 466 10.24 -34.78 31.85
C VAL A 466 11.26 -35.00 30.74
N VAL A 467 12.34 -35.74 31.00
CA VAL A 467 13.34 -36.08 29.98
C VAL A 467 13.27 -37.56 29.66
N SER A 468 13.17 -37.87 28.37
CA SER A 468 13.34 -39.21 27.82
C SER A 468 14.66 -39.29 27.07
N ILE A 469 15.34 -40.45 27.10
CA ILE A 469 16.69 -40.61 26.59
C ILE A 469 16.73 -41.73 25.56
N ARG A 470 17.16 -41.40 24.34
CA ARG A 470 17.58 -42.36 23.31
C ARG A 470 19.10 -42.32 23.19
N LYS A 471 19.74 -43.47 22.99
CA LYS A 471 21.19 -43.58 22.80
C LYS A 471 21.51 -43.96 21.35
N VAL A 472 22.61 -43.42 20.81
CA VAL A 472 23.13 -43.74 19.47
C VAL A 472 24.65 -43.75 19.47
N ALA A 473 25.27 -44.51 18.56
CA ALA A 473 26.71 -44.54 18.41
C ALA A 473 27.28 -43.15 18.02
N PRO A 474 28.39 -42.70 18.64
CA PRO A 474 29.04 -41.44 18.28
C PRO A 474 29.82 -41.55 16.95
N PRO A 475 29.98 -40.44 16.19
CA PRO A 475 30.86 -40.40 15.02
C PRO A 475 32.33 -40.68 15.36
N ASP A 476 32.76 -40.17 16.52
CA ASP A 476 34.06 -40.46 17.17
C ASP A 476 33.96 -40.22 18.68
N GLU A 477 34.95 -40.67 19.46
CA GLU A 477 34.94 -40.63 20.93
C GLU A 477 34.71 -39.23 21.53
N SER A 478 35.00 -38.14 20.81
CA SER A 478 34.82 -36.76 21.31
C SER A 478 33.36 -36.33 21.47
N TYR A 479 32.42 -37.02 20.82
CA TYR A 479 30.99 -36.74 20.92
C TYR A 479 30.31 -37.47 22.08
N ASN A 480 31.00 -38.39 22.77
CA ASN A 480 30.42 -39.24 23.81
C ASN A 480 29.83 -38.41 24.98
N GLY A 481 28.57 -38.66 25.31
CA GLY A 481 27.82 -37.97 26.37
C GLY A 481 27.15 -36.65 25.94
N LEU A 482 27.31 -36.23 24.68
CA LEU A 482 26.67 -35.02 24.14
C LEU A 482 25.29 -35.30 23.55
N ILE A 483 24.40 -34.31 23.63
CA ILE A 483 23.10 -34.33 22.96
C ILE A 483 23.29 -34.10 21.46
N LYS A 484 22.88 -35.07 20.65
CA LYS A 484 22.85 -35.00 19.17
C LYS A 484 21.72 -34.11 18.66
N GLU A 485 20.52 -34.31 19.20
CA GLU A 485 19.26 -33.73 18.74
C GLU A 485 18.23 -33.80 19.88
N GLN A 486 17.26 -32.88 19.87
CA GLN A 486 16.13 -32.88 20.79
C GLN A 486 14.77 -32.88 20.06
N ASN A 487 13.77 -33.50 20.68
CA ASN A 487 12.39 -33.51 20.21
C ASN A 487 11.44 -33.26 21.39
N PRO A 488 10.66 -32.15 21.41
CA PRO A 488 10.56 -31.10 20.39
C PRO A 488 11.84 -30.24 20.27
N LYS A 489 11.92 -29.51 19.15
CA LYS A 489 12.99 -28.55 18.88
C LYS A 489 12.95 -27.36 19.83
N ALA A 490 14.11 -26.72 20.03
CA ALA A 490 14.21 -25.49 20.80
C ALA A 490 13.27 -24.39 20.28
N GLY A 491 12.70 -23.60 21.21
CA GLY A 491 11.71 -22.56 20.92
C GLY A 491 10.27 -23.08 20.70
N THR A 492 10.04 -24.39 20.78
CA THR A 492 8.68 -24.96 20.69
C THR A 492 7.94 -24.76 22.01
N LEU A 493 6.72 -24.20 21.99
CA LEU A 493 5.83 -24.08 23.15
C LEU A 493 5.22 -25.45 23.49
N TRP A 494 5.71 -26.13 24.53
CA TRP A 494 5.39 -27.52 24.85
C TRP A 494 4.69 -27.68 26.19
N PRO A 495 3.87 -28.72 26.40
CA PRO A 495 3.19 -28.90 27.68
C PRO A 495 4.16 -29.30 28.80
N LEU A 496 4.03 -28.65 29.94
CA LEU A 496 4.75 -28.99 31.16
C LEU A 496 4.41 -30.41 31.62
N GLN A 497 5.33 -31.02 32.37
CA GLN A 497 5.25 -32.40 32.86
C GLN A 497 5.20 -33.49 31.76
N THR A 498 5.29 -33.13 30.47
CA THR A 498 5.44 -34.09 29.38
C THR A 498 6.91 -34.31 29.00
N ALA A 499 7.19 -35.38 28.25
CA ALA A 499 8.53 -35.76 27.86
C ALA A 499 9.09 -34.88 26.72
N VAL A 500 10.33 -34.44 26.89
CA VAL A 500 11.25 -34.01 25.83
C VAL A 500 12.24 -35.16 25.62
N THR A 501 12.31 -35.69 24.41
CA THR A 501 13.21 -36.80 24.07
C THR A 501 14.53 -36.25 23.55
N LEU A 502 15.63 -36.70 24.17
CA LEU A 502 16.99 -36.36 23.78
C LEU A 502 17.67 -37.58 23.18
N THR A 503 18.24 -37.43 21.99
CA THR A 503 19.15 -38.42 21.43
C THR A 503 20.57 -38.09 21.89
N VAL A 504 21.22 -39.01 22.59
CA VAL A 504 22.53 -38.87 23.22
C VAL A 504 23.53 -39.79 22.52
N TYR A 505 24.72 -39.27 22.24
CA TYR A 505 25.84 -40.07 21.76
C TYR A 505 26.46 -40.91 22.89
N GLU A 506 26.59 -42.23 22.71
CA GLU A 506 27.20 -43.13 23.72
C GLU A 506 28.09 -44.21 23.09
N ILE A 507 29.33 -44.31 23.56
CA ILE A 507 30.28 -45.34 23.13
C ILE A 507 29.75 -46.73 23.52
N GLY A 508 29.64 -47.62 22.52
CA GLY A 508 29.14 -48.98 22.71
C GLY A 508 27.62 -49.11 22.69
N ALA A 509 26.88 -48.02 22.40
CA ALA A 509 25.51 -48.17 21.93
C ALA A 509 25.53 -48.91 20.58
N GLU A 510 24.85 -50.05 20.52
CA GLU A 510 24.59 -50.74 19.25
C GLU A 510 23.63 -49.86 18.41
N GLU A 511 23.78 -49.87 17.08
CA GLU A 511 22.72 -49.38 16.21
C GLU A 511 21.55 -50.37 16.33
N GLU A 512 20.62 -50.09 17.24
CA GLU A 512 19.30 -50.71 17.19
C GLU A 512 18.70 -50.40 15.82
N GLU A 513 18.66 -51.41 14.94
CA GLU A 513 17.79 -51.39 13.78
C GLU A 513 16.39 -51.10 14.31
N LEU A 514 15.86 -49.93 13.96
CA LEU A 514 14.50 -49.53 14.33
C LEU A 514 13.54 -50.56 13.74
N GLU A 515 13.07 -51.50 14.55
CA GLU A 515 11.99 -52.40 14.15
C GLU A 515 10.81 -51.50 13.76
N GLU A 516 10.43 -51.53 12.49
CA GLU A 516 9.31 -50.74 11.95
C GLU A 516 7.98 -51.33 12.43
N GLU A 517 7.67 -51.10 13.70
CA GLU A 517 6.41 -51.56 14.29
C GLU A 517 5.25 -50.69 13.77
N GLU A 518 4.33 -51.30 13.02
CA GLU A 518 3.09 -50.64 12.59
C GLU A 518 2.00 -50.78 13.65
N LYS A 519 1.63 -49.67 14.28
CA LYS A 519 0.48 -49.57 15.19
C LYS A 519 -0.66 -48.77 14.53
N LYS A 520 -1.79 -48.67 15.24
CA LYS A 520 -2.91 -47.82 14.82
C LYS A 520 -2.89 -46.51 15.60
N MET A 521 -3.12 -45.41 14.90
CA MET A 521 -3.25 -44.08 15.47
C MET A 521 -4.47 -44.03 16.42
N PRO A 522 -4.32 -43.66 17.71
CA PRO A 522 -5.43 -43.49 18.63
C PRO A 522 -6.33 -42.30 18.25
N ASP A 523 -7.53 -42.24 18.82
CA ASP A 523 -8.40 -41.06 18.71
C ASP A 523 -8.15 -40.10 19.88
N LEU A 524 -7.36 -39.06 19.60
CA LEU A 524 -7.00 -38.05 20.59
C LEU A 524 -7.98 -36.87 20.61
N THR A 525 -9.07 -36.91 19.84
CA THR A 525 -9.97 -35.76 19.67
C THR A 525 -10.66 -35.37 20.99
N ASN A 526 -10.63 -34.07 21.33
CA ASN A 526 -11.03 -33.47 22.62
C ASN A 526 -10.16 -33.83 23.83
N MET A 527 -9.10 -34.63 23.68
CA MET A 527 -8.16 -34.91 24.78
C MET A 527 -7.28 -33.68 25.07
N PRO A 528 -6.92 -33.38 26.34
CA PRO A 528 -5.90 -32.40 26.66
C PRO A 528 -4.56 -32.72 25.98
N ILE A 529 -3.83 -31.71 25.50
CA ILE A 529 -2.58 -31.92 24.76
C ILE A 529 -1.54 -32.75 25.54
N ALA A 530 -1.45 -32.59 26.87
CA ALA A 530 -0.51 -33.35 27.69
C ALA A 530 -0.84 -34.85 27.73
N ASP A 531 -2.12 -35.19 27.89
CA ASP A 531 -2.61 -36.58 27.84
C ASP A 531 -2.42 -37.18 26.44
N ALA A 532 -2.67 -36.39 25.38
CA ALA A 532 -2.52 -36.81 24.00
C ALA A 532 -1.05 -37.10 23.60
N ILE A 533 -0.10 -36.26 24.05
CA ILE A 533 1.34 -36.50 23.87
C ILE A 533 1.77 -37.74 24.67
N LYS A 534 1.24 -37.92 25.88
CA LYS A 534 1.51 -39.11 26.68
C LYS A 534 1.01 -40.38 25.97
N GLU A 535 -0.23 -40.41 25.50
CA GLU A 535 -0.80 -41.57 24.79
C GLU A 535 0.00 -41.91 23.52
N LEU A 536 0.53 -40.91 22.81
CA LEU A 536 1.39 -41.12 21.65
C LEU A 536 2.79 -41.65 21.99
N ASN A 537 3.36 -41.26 23.13
CA ASN A 537 4.64 -41.81 23.60
C ASN A 537 4.45 -43.23 24.16
N ASP A 538 3.40 -43.45 24.96
CA ASP A 538 3.01 -44.77 25.47
C ASP A 538 2.69 -45.76 24.33
N LEU A 539 2.25 -45.28 23.16
CA LEU A 539 2.01 -46.10 21.96
C LEU A 539 3.27 -46.84 21.48
N PHE A 540 4.47 -46.26 21.66
CA PHE A 540 5.72 -46.81 21.13
C PHE A 540 6.82 -47.07 22.18
N GLU A 541 6.51 -46.90 23.48
CA GLU A 541 7.32 -47.18 24.69
C GLU A 541 8.79 -46.69 24.68
N VAL A 542 9.62 -47.26 23.81
CA VAL A 542 11.06 -46.98 23.64
C VAL A 542 11.32 -45.89 22.59
N TYR A 543 10.43 -45.74 21.60
CA TYR A 543 10.63 -44.82 20.47
C TYR A 543 9.64 -43.66 20.49
N ALA A 544 10.11 -42.46 20.85
CA ALA A 544 9.28 -41.26 20.81
C ALA A 544 9.00 -40.83 19.36
N LEU A 545 7.71 -40.67 19.02
CA LEU A 545 7.26 -40.15 17.73
C LEU A 545 7.73 -38.71 17.51
N GLN A 546 7.91 -38.32 16.24
CA GLN A 546 8.14 -36.92 15.88
C GLN A 546 6.82 -36.15 15.95
N ILE A 547 6.54 -35.55 17.11
CA ILE A 547 5.29 -34.82 17.37
C ILE A 547 5.51 -33.32 17.14
N GLU A 548 4.84 -32.77 16.13
CA GLU A 548 4.60 -31.33 15.98
C GLU A 548 3.17 -30.98 16.38
N HIS A 549 2.92 -29.72 16.72
CA HIS A 549 1.56 -29.23 16.92
C HIS A 549 1.27 -27.92 16.18
N LYS A 550 -0.01 -27.61 15.99
CA LYS A 550 -0.52 -26.39 15.34
C LYS A 550 -1.71 -25.85 16.12
N GLN A 551 -1.72 -24.55 16.42
CA GLN A 551 -2.84 -23.89 17.10
C GLN A 551 -3.93 -23.46 16.11
N VAL A 552 -5.20 -23.62 16.49
CA VAL A 552 -6.37 -23.09 15.77
C VAL A 552 -7.41 -22.57 16.75
N ASN A 553 -8.16 -21.53 16.36
CA ASN A 553 -9.35 -21.12 17.10
C ASN A 553 -10.43 -22.22 16.97
N HIS A 554 -11.15 -22.53 18.05
CA HIS A 554 -12.26 -23.48 18.01
C HIS A 554 -13.32 -23.12 19.06
N ASP A 555 -14.55 -22.85 18.63
CA ASP A 555 -15.60 -22.30 19.50
C ASP A 555 -16.14 -23.29 20.54
N THR A 556 -15.99 -24.60 20.30
CA THR A 556 -16.57 -25.68 21.11
C THR A 556 -15.56 -26.63 21.76
N ILE A 557 -14.28 -26.59 21.35
CA ILE A 557 -13.25 -27.48 21.89
C ILE A 557 -12.46 -26.66 22.93
N PRO A 558 -12.31 -27.15 24.18
CA PRO A 558 -11.59 -26.43 25.24
C PRO A 558 -10.19 -25.99 24.80
N ILE A 559 -9.72 -24.86 25.33
CA ILE A 559 -8.33 -24.44 25.14
C ILE A 559 -7.35 -25.55 25.55
N ASN A 560 -6.29 -25.72 24.78
CA ASN A 560 -5.29 -26.79 24.89
C ASN A 560 -5.80 -28.23 24.69
N ALA A 561 -7.04 -28.43 24.24
CA ALA A 561 -7.51 -29.75 23.80
C ALA A 561 -7.26 -29.97 22.30
N VAL A 562 -7.05 -31.22 21.91
CA VAL A 562 -6.78 -31.64 20.53
C VAL A 562 -8.04 -31.56 19.67
N VAL A 563 -7.92 -30.86 18.54
CA VAL A 563 -8.96 -30.69 17.51
C VAL A 563 -8.90 -31.83 16.48
N LYS A 564 -7.70 -32.25 16.07
CA LYS A 564 -7.46 -33.36 15.14
C LYS A 564 -5.98 -33.73 15.08
N THR A 565 -5.67 -34.91 14.54
CA THR A 565 -4.30 -35.36 14.26
C THR A 565 -4.07 -35.65 12.77
N SER A 566 -2.81 -35.68 12.36
CA SER A 566 -2.34 -36.25 11.09
C SER A 566 -1.10 -37.11 11.37
N PRO A 567 -1.11 -38.45 11.15
CA PRO A 567 -2.22 -39.28 10.68
C PRO A 567 -3.49 -39.17 11.54
N LYS A 568 -4.65 -39.48 10.97
CA LYS A 568 -5.94 -39.41 11.71
C LYS A 568 -6.18 -40.70 12.49
N ALA A 569 -7.09 -40.64 13.45
CA ALA A 569 -7.52 -41.80 14.23
C ALA A 569 -7.84 -43.03 13.35
N GLY A 570 -7.27 -44.18 13.69
CA GLY A 570 -7.43 -45.45 12.98
C GLY A 570 -6.50 -45.67 11.77
N ASP A 571 -5.76 -44.66 11.31
CA ASP A 571 -4.70 -44.84 10.31
C ASP A 571 -3.57 -45.73 10.87
N LYS A 572 -2.76 -46.31 9.98
CA LYS A 572 -1.50 -46.95 10.37
C LYS A 572 -0.46 -45.88 10.67
N ILE A 573 0.36 -46.12 11.69
CA ILE A 573 1.49 -45.27 12.09
C ILE A 573 2.68 -46.15 12.49
N LYS A 574 3.89 -45.71 12.16
CA LYS A 574 5.18 -46.29 12.57
C LYS A 574 5.88 -45.39 13.59
N ASN A 575 6.80 -45.96 14.36
CA ASN A 575 7.70 -45.23 15.27
C ASN A 575 8.55 -44.13 14.58
N THR A 576 8.77 -44.24 13.27
CA THR A 576 9.49 -43.25 12.45
C THR A 576 8.59 -42.17 11.84
N ASP A 577 7.26 -42.30 11.93
CA ASP A 577 6.33 -41.35 11.34
C ASP A 577 6.23 -40.05 12.15
N LYS A 578 5.86 -38.98 11.44
CA LYS A 578 5.63 -37.67 12.00
C LYS A 578 4.15 -37.43 12.28
N VAL A 579 3.83 -37.09 13.53
CA VAL A 579 2.47 -36.73 13.97
C VAL A 579 2.33 -35.22 14.04
N VAL A 580 1.28 -34.66 13.45
CA VAL A 580 0.88 -33.26 13.61
C VAL A 580 -0.42 -33.18 14.41
N ILE A 581 -0.35 -32.64 15.63
CA ILE A 581 -1.48 -32.45 16.53
C ILE A 581 -2.04 -31.02 16.34
N THR A 582 -3.29 -30.87 15.93
CA THR A 582 -3.96 -29.57 15.91
C THR A 582 -4.62 -29.33 17.26
N ILE A 583 -4.36 -28.20 17.93
CA ILE A 583 -4.87 -27.86 19.26
C ILE A 583 -5.73 -26.60 19.25
N SER A 584 -6.76 -26.57 20.10
CA SER A 584 -7.66 -25.42 20.25
C SER A 584 -7.03 -24.33 21.11
N ILE A 585 -7.14 -23.08 20.68
CA ILE A 585 -6.91 -21.89 21.54
C ILE A 585 -8.24 -21.26 22.03
N GLY A 586 -9.35 -22.00 21.90
CA GLY A 586 -10.67 -21.59 22.35
C GLY A 586 -11.41 -20.64 21.42
N LYS A 587 -12.45 -19.98 21.96
CA LYS A 587 -13.25 -18.96 21.27
C LYS A 587 -12.52 -17.62 21.24
N LYS A 588 -12.62 -16.92 20.11
CA LYS A 588 -11.97 -15.62 19.85
C LYS A 588 -12.30 -14.59 20.95
N ASN A 589 -11.27 -14.11 21.66
CA ASN A 589 -11.40 -13.15 22.78
C ASN A 589 -11.30 -11.69 22.27
N THR A 590 -12.26 -11.29 21.43
CA THR A 590 -12.32 -9.95 20.82
C THR A 590 -13.08 -8.93 21.66
N VAL A 591 -12.73 -7.66 21.47
CA VAL A 591 -13.47 -6.47 21.90
C VAL A 591 -13.63 -5.50 20.73
N THR A 592 -14.67 -4.68 20.77
CA THR A 592 -14.97 -3.71 19.72
C THR A 592 -14.16 -2.43 19.90
N VAL A 593 -13.49 -1.98 18.84
CA VAL A 593 -12.72 -0.72 18.82
C VAL A 593 -13.69 0.47 18.89
N PRO A 594 -13.58 1.36 19.91
CA PRO A 594 -14.43 2.55 19.99
C PRO A 594 -14.09 3.58 18.91
N GLN A 595 -15.05 4.45 18.59
CA GLN A 595 -14.78 5.65 17.78
C GLN A 595 -14.01 6.68 18.59
N LEU A 596 -12.79 7.00 18.15
CA LEU A 596 -11.89 7.98 18.76
C LEU A 596 -11.76 9.25 17.91
N PHE A 597 -12.06 9.19 16.61
CA PHE A 597 -12.09 10.38 15.77
C PHE A 597 -13.06 11.44 16.32
N GLY A 598 -12.58 12.66 16.47
CA GLY A 598 -13.33 13.81 16.96
C GLY A 598 -13.31 14.02 18.47
N LEU A 599 -12.60 13.20 19.24
CA LEU A 599 -12.38 13.45 20.68
C LEU A 599 -11.43 14.65 20.87
N SER A 600 -11.63 15.41 21.95
CA SER A 600 -10.96 16.71 22.15
C SER A 600 -9.60 16.63 22.83
N SER A 601 -9.19 15.44 23.31
CA SER A 601 -7.86 15.20 23.86
C SER A 601 -7.45 13.72 23.84
N VAL A 602 -6.15 13.47 24.02
CA VAL A 602 -5.58 12.12 24.24
C VAL A 602 -6.21 11.44 25.45
N ASP A 603 -6.32 12.14 26.59
CA ASP A 603 -6.89 11.61 27.83
C ASP A 603 -8.36 11.16 27.69
N GLU A 604 -9.10 11.74 26.75
CA GLU A 604 -10.48 11.32 26.43
C GLU A 604 -10.47 10.02 25.61
N ALA A 605 -9.56 9.89 24.65
CA ALA A 605 -9.38 8.70 23.85
C ALA A 605 -8.85 7.51 24.68
N GLU A 606 -7.88 7.74 25.56
CA GLU A 606 -7.33 6.72 26.46
C GLU A 606 -8.41 6.10 27.35
N ARG A 607 -9.18 6.91 28.08
CA ARG A 607 -10.27 6.43 28.94
C ARG A 607 -11.34 5.66 28.16
N LYS A 608 -11.58 6.03 26.90
CA LYS A 608 -12.53 5.34 26.01
C LYS A 608 -11.99 3.98 25.54
N LEU A 609 -10.69 3.87 25.33
CA LEU A 609 -10.01 2.60 25.06
C LEU A 609 -10.01 1.69 26.29
N GLU A 610 -9.60 2.20 27.46
CA GLU A 610 -9.56 1.45 28.71
C GLU A 610 -10.93 0.85 29.08
N SER A 611 -11.99 1.67 29.00
CA SER A 611 -13.37 1.20 29.26
C SER A 611 -13.86 0.17 28.25
N SER A 612 -13.26 0.10 27.05
CA SER A 612 -13.50 -0.93 26.04
C SER A 612 -12.62 -2.18 26.20
N GLY A 613 -11.71 -2.19 27.19
CA GLY A 613 -10.74 -3.27 27.39
C GLY A 613 -9.56 -3.24 26.40
N LEU A 614 -9.25 -2.07 25.86
CA LEU A 614 -8.11 -1.79 24.98
C LEU A 614 -7.12 -0.85 25.68
N LYS A 615 -5.95 -0.64 25.08
CA LYS A 615 -4.90 0.24 25.59
C LYS A 615 -4.58 1.34 24.59
N LEU A 616 -4.17 2.51 25.07
CA LEU A 616 -3.56 3.51 24.20
C LEU A 616 -2.22 2.98 23.67
N GLY A 617 -1.99 3.18 22.37
CA GLY A 617 -0.76 2.85 21.66
C GLY A 617 0.14 4.07 21.54
N GLN A 618 0.78 4.22 20.38
CA GLN A 618 1.53 5.43 20.05
C GLN A 618 0.59 6.60 19.79
N VAL A 619 0.93 7.77 20.30
CA VAL A 619 0.28 9.04 19.93
C VAL A 619 1.16 9.69 18.87
N LYS A 620 0.63 9.89 17.67
CA LYS A 620 1.33 10.57 16.58
C LYS A 620 0.72 11.94 16.35
N GLU A 621 1.56 12.96 16.38
CA GLU A 621 1.16 14.33 16.04
C GLU A 621 1.10 14.49 14.51
N VAL A 622 0.07 15.20 14.03
CA VAL A 622 -0.12 15.54 12.61
C VAL A 622 -0.61 16.98 12.51
N SER A 623 -0.11 17.75 11.54
CA SER A 623 -0.53 19.14 11.34
C SER A 623 -1.63 19.25 10.28
N ASN A 624 -2.77 19.82 10.67
CA ASN A 624 -3.93 20.07 9.81
C ASN A 624 -4.69 21.32 10.30
N ASP A 625 -4.81 22.31 9.43
CA ASP A 625 -5.43 23.62 9.69
C ASP A 625 -6.97 23.56 9.79
N HIS A 626 -7.58 22.46 9.37
CA HIS A 626 -9.03 22.25 9.43
C HIS A 626 -9.53 21.78 10.80
N TYR A 627 -8.65 21.26 11.66
CA TYR A 627 -9.01 20.71 12.98
C TYR A 627 -8.39 21.54 14.10
N THR A 628 -8.96 21.45 15.31
CA THR A 628 -8.41 22.17 16.47
C THR A 628 -7.18 21.47 17.04
N ASN A 629 -6.26 22.23 17.63
CA ASN A 629 -5.11 21.65 18.35
C ASN A 629 -5.58 20.69 19.47
N GLY A 630 -4.92 19.54 19.62
CA GLY A 630 -5.26 18.48 20.58
C GLY A 630 -6.38 17.52 20.15
N MET A 631 -7.05 17.76 19.01
CA MET A 631 -8.17 16.93 18.54
C MET A 631 -7.67 15.60 17.95
N VAL A 632 -8.32 14.48 18.28
CA VAL A 632 -8.02 13.18 17.67
C VAL A 632 -8.59 13.12 16.27
N VAL A 633 -7.71 13.04 15.27
CA VAL A 633 -8.03 13.06 13.82
C VAL A 633 -7.76 11.73 13.12
N GLY A 634 -7.24 10.73 13.83
CA GLY A 634 -7.09 9.37 13.30
C GLY A 634 -6.88 8.32 14.39
N GLN A 635 -7.06 7.05 14.02
CA GLN A 635 -6.83 5.87 14.86
C GLN A 635 -6.31 4.72 13.99
N SER A 636 -5.37 3.91 14.49
CA SER A 636 -4.71 2.87 13.68
C SER A 636 -5.62 1.67 13.37
N GLN A 637 -6.64 1.42 14.19
CA GLN A 637 -7.68 0.42 13.91
C GLN A 637 -9.03 1.10 13.72
N ALA A 638 -9.79 0.67 12.70
CA ALA A 638 -11.08 1.26 12.36
C ALA A 638 -12.11 1.12 13.49
N ALA A 639 -12.89 2.16 13.73
CA ALA A 639 -13.97 2.13 14.71
C ALA A 639 -15.01 1.04 14.37
N ASN A 640 -15.54 0.40 15.41
CA ASN A 640 -16.43 -0.77 15.35
C ASN A 640 -15.80 -2.07 14.80
N SER A 641 -14.48 -2.12 14.52
CA SER A 641 -13.80 -3.39 14.25
C SER A 641 -13.65 -4.25 15.52
N GLU A 642 -13.54 -5.56 15.35
CA GLU A 642 -13.23 -6.49 16.45
C GLU A 642 -11.74 -6.85 16.47
N ILE A 643 -11.06 -6.56 17.58
CA ILE A 643 -9.65 -6.87 17.80
C ILE A 643 -9.45 -7.55 19.16
N GLU A 644 -8.28 -8.15 19.41
CA GLU A 644 -8.02 -8.89 20.65
C GLU A 644 -8.01 -7.98 21.88
N ARG A 645 -8.59 -8.45 22.98
CA ARG A 645 -8.65 -7.74 24.25
C ARG A 645 -7.26 -7.37 24.76
N GLY A 646 -7.07 -6.11 25.13
CA GLY A 646 -5.78 -5.56 25.57
C GLY A 646 -4.86 -5.07 24.45
N SER A 647 -5.29 -5.17 23.18
CA SER A 647 -4.60 -4.58 22.03
C SER A 647 -4.41 -3.06 22.20
N LYS A 648 -3.28 -2.56 21.67
CA LYS A 648 -2.95 -1.14 21.63
C LYS A 648 -3.60 -0.49 20.40
N ILE A 649 -4.19 0.70 20.59
CA ILE A 649 -4.69 1.55 19.50
C ILE A 649 -3.85 2.81 19.45
N ASP A 650 -3.11 2.98 18.36
CA ASP A 650 -2.39 4.22 18.10
C ASP A 650 -3.37 5.27 17.61
N ILE A 651 -3.14 6.53 17.96
CA ILE A 651 -4.00 7.65 17.55
C ILE A 651 -3.19 8.74 16.86
N GLN A 652 -3.85 9.47 15.97
CA GLN A 652 -3.30 10.69 15.38
C GLN A 652 -4.00 11.89 16.01
N VAL A 653 -3.22 12.81 16.56
CA VAL A 653 -3.68 14.02 17.23
C VAL A 653 -3.27 15.21 16.37
N ASN A 654 -4.22 16.10 16.12
CA ASN A 654 -3.94 17.31 15.39
C ASN A 654 -3.11 18.27 16.26
N VAL A 655 -1.91 18.59 15.80
CA VAL A 655 -1.05 19.59 16.41
C VAL A 655 -0.83 20.70 15.40
N VAL A 656 -1.30 21.88 15.75
CA VAL A 656 -1.06 23.08 14.94
C VAL A 656 0.33 23.57 15.31
N GLU A 657 1.32 23.29 14.45
CA GLU A 657 2.66 23.86 14.56
C GLU A 657 2.58 25.39 14.44
N GLU A 658 2.77 26.10 15.55
CA GLU A 658 3.28 27.47 15.48
C GLU A 658 4.74 27.38 15.03
N ALA A 659 5.10 28.09 13.96
CA ALA A 659 6.42 27.96 13.33
C ALA A 659 7.55 28.42 14.26
N THR A 660 8.53 27.54 14.53
CA THR A 660 9.72 27.82 15.34
C THR A 660 11.01 27.58 14.57
N GLU A 661 11.90 28.57 14.53
CA GLU A 661 13.29 28.44 14.08
C GLU A 661 14.19 27.92 15.24
N GLU A 662 15.20 27.08 14.97
CA GLU A 662 16.16 26.57 15.99
C GLU A 662 17.43 27.50 16.14
N PRO A 663 18.40 27.26 17.06
CA PRO A 663 18.56 28.04 18.30
C PRO A 663 19.99 28.64 18.46
N THR A 664 20.47 29.31 19.53
CA THR A 664 20.03 29.79 20.86
C THR A 664 20.88 31.05 21.20
N PRO A 665 20.55 31.96 22.17
CA PRO A 665 20.35 31.67 23.59
C PRO A 665 19.06 32.27 24.22
N GLU A 666 18.76 31.82 25.43
CA GLU A 666 17.57 32.16 26.24
C GLU A 666 17.43 33.66 26.62
N PRO A 667 16.26 34.10 27.10
CA PRO A 667 14.92 33.88 26.55
C PRO A 667 14.20 35.22 26.34
N THR A 668 13.33 35.38 25.33
CA THR A 668 12.50 36.61 25.23
C THR A 668 11.17 36.37 24.51
N GLU A 669 10.08 36.85 25.12
CA GLU A 669 8.72 36.78 24.58
C GLU A 669 8.58 37.61 23.28
N GLU A 670 7.81 37.13 22.30
CA GLU A 670 7.47 37.95 21.12
C GLU A 670 6.53 39.11 21.50
N VAL A 671 7.07 40.33 21.46
CA VAL A 671 6.31 41.55 21.75
C VAL A 671 5.51 42.01 20.52
N LYS A 672 4.18 42.02 20.64
CA LYS A 672 3.27 42.56 19.60
C LYS A 672 3.51 44.06 19.37
N GLU A 673 3.46 44.49 18.10
CA GLU A 673 3.52 45.92 17.74
C GLU A 673 2.41 46.72 18.44
N LYS A 674 2.79 47.85 19.04
CA LYS A 674 1.93 48.80 19.74
C LYS A 674 1.87 50.11 18.95
N ASP A 675 0.69 50.73 18.92
CA ASP A 675 0.50 52.06 18.36
C ASP A 675 0.69 53.12 19.46
N TYR A 676 1.49 54.13 19.20
CA TYR A 676 1.72 55.30 20.06
C TYR A 676 1.36 56.59 19.33
N SER A 677 0.97 57.61 20.08
CA SER A 677 0.71 58.97 19.59
C SER A 677 1.77 59.92 20.18
N VAL A 678 2.77 60.24 19.36
CA VAL A 678 3.89 61.11 19.75
C VAL A 678 3.52 62.57 19.49
N ALA A 679 3.51 63.39 20.54
CA ALA A 679 3.34 64.83 20.49
C ALA A 679 4.70 65.51 20.32
N VAL A 680 4.91 66.17 19.19
CA VAL A 680 6.11 66.97 18.92
C VAL A 680 5.79 68.44 19.14
N VAL A 681 6.44 69.08 20.10
CA VAL A 681 6.24 70.50 20.45
C VAL A 681 7.37 71.33 19.84
N MET A 682 7.07 71.95 18.71
CA MET A 682 7.98 72.85 18.00
C MET A 682 7.87 74.28 18.55
N LYS A 683 9.01 74.94 18.77
CA LYS A 683 9.04 76.40 18.95
C LYS A 683 9.38 77.08 17.65
N ILE A 684 8.57 78.06 17.28
CA ILE A 684 8.82 78.86 16.08
C ILE A 684 8.34 80.29 16.26
N ALA A 685 9.18 81.25 15.88
CA ALA A 685 8.82 82.65 15.90
C ALA A 685 7.98 82.98 14.65
N ALA A 686 6.82 83.63 14.83
CA ALA A 686 5.91 83.93 13.72
C ALA A 686 6.51 84.88 12.65
N GLU A 687 7.62 85.55 12.96
CA GLU A 687 8.40 86.40 12.04
C GLU A 687 9.39 85.63 11.15
N ASP A 688 9.80 84.41 11.55
CA ASP A 688 10.67 83.54 10.74
C ASP A 688 9.89 82.75 9.69
N VAL A 689 8.56 82.58 9.85
CA VAL A 689 7.72 81.73 8.99
C VAL A 689 6.84 82.51 8.01
N PHE A 690 6.23 83.60 8.47
CA PHE A 690 5.20 84.31 7.70
C PHE A 690 5.76 85.61 7.11
N GLU A 691 5.62 85.81 5.80
CA GLU A 691 6.16 86.98 5.10
C GLU A 691 5.50 88.30 5.52
N GLU A 692 4.17 88.34 5.72
CA GLU A 692 3.45 89.53 6.20
C GLU A 692 2.40 89.19 7.29
N HIS A 693 1.65 90.19 7.78
CA HIS A 693 0.56 89.98 8.75
C HIS A 693 -0.74 89.56 8.06
N GLY A 694 -1.26 88.37 8.38
CA GLY A 694 -2.61 87.93 7.97
C GLY A 694 -2.69 86.89 6.83
N GLY A 695 -1.59 86.19 6.51
CA GLY A 695 -1.56 85.17 5.45
C GLY A 695 -2.38 83.90 5.71
N GLU A 696 -2.40 83.01 4.71
CA GLU A 696 -3.03 81.68 4.81
C GLU A 696 -2.38 80.82 5.91
N PRO A 697 -3.08 79.78 6.44
CA PRO A 697 -2.46 78.85 7.37
C PRO A 697 -1.26 78.13 6.74
N VAL A 698 -0.09 78.26 7.37
CA VAL A 698 1.08 77.45 7.02
C VAL A 698 0.82 76.03 7.49
N LYS A 699 1.09 75.05 6.63
CA LYS A 699 1.05 73.63 7.01
C LYS A 699 2.45 73.19 7.38
N VAL A 700 2.60 72.64 8.59
CA VAL A 700 3.84 71.99 9.03
C VAL A 700 3.64 70.49 8.91
N THR A 701 4.54 69.82 8.21
CA THR A 701 4.63 68.36 8.23
C THR A 701 5.86 67.97 9.05
N CYS A 702 5.65 67.12 10.05
CA CYS A 702 6.64 66.56 10.94
C CYS A 702 6.88 65.10 10.55
N THR A 703 8.13 64.73 10.32
CA THR A 703 8.56 63.36 10.00
C THR A 703 9.50 62.87 11.11
N ILE A 704 9.06 61.83 11.82
CA ILE A 704 9.86 61.11 12.83
C ILE A 704 10.46 59.88 12.15
N ASN A 705 11.78 59.73 12.22
CA ASN A 705 12.45 58.50 11.82
C ASN A 705 12.78 57.68 13.07
N TYR A 706 12.12 56.55 13.24
CA TYR A 706 12.28 55.69 14.41
C TYR A 706 12.21 54.22 14.00
N ASP A 707 13.10 53.40 14.55
CA ASP A 707 13.12 51.94 14.29
C ASP A 707 13.18 51.59 12.78
N GLY A 708 14.02 52.32 12.03
CA GLY A 708 14.20 52.14 10.58
C GLY A 708 13.01 52.55 9.70
N LYS A 709 11.92 53.06 10.29
CA LYS A 709 10.68 53.46 9.61
C LYS A 709 10.44 54.96 9.78
N SER A 710 9.76 55.58 8.80
CA SER A 710 9.41 57.02 8.82
C SER A 710 7.91 57.20 9.07
N TYR A 711 7.56 57.99 10.08
CA TYR A 711 6.18 58.31 10.46
C TYR A 711 5.92 59.79 10.27
N THR A 712 4.77 60.16 9.72
CA THR A 712 4.43 61.56 9.45
C THR A 712 3.15 61.99 10.15
N GLY A 713 3.17 63.23 10.65
CA GLY A 713 2.00 63.96 11.16
C GLY A 713 2.05 65.39 10.64
N SER A 714 0.90 66.04 10.49
CA SER A 714 0.88 67.43 10.04
C SER A 714 -0.22 68.23 10.71
N THR A 715 0.04 69.53 10.89
CA THR A 715 -0.94 70.49 11.40
C THR A 715 -0.91 71.76 10.56
N ARG A 716 -1.91 72.64 10.76
CA ARG A 716 -1.96 73.96 10.15
C ARG A 716 -2.04 75.03 11.23
N PHE A 717 -1.17 76.03 11.16
CA PHE A 717 -1.15 77.12 12.13
C PHE A 717 -1.31 78.48 11.43
N ARG A 718 -1.94 79.42 12.13
CA ARG A 718 -2.21 80.78 11.66
C ARG A 718 -1.48 81.80 12.53
N LYS A 719 -1.18 82.95 11.94
CA LYS A 719 -0.55 84.10 12.60
C LYS A 719 -1.58 84.91 13.38
N ASP A 720 -1.96 84.42 14.56
CA ASP A 720 -2.68 85.23 15.54
C ASP A 720 -1.69 86.14 16.30
N ALA A 721 -2.09 87.38 16.55
CA ALA A 721 -1.15 88.48 16.75
C ALA A 721 -0.27 88.35 18.02
N GLY A 722 1.05 88.25 17.82
CA GLY A 722 2.06 88.58 18.83
C GLY A 722 2.57 87.44 19.71
N TYR A 723 2.16 86.18 19.47
CA TYR A 723 2.68 85.03 20.22
C TYR A 723 3.81 84.31 19.47
N ALA A 724 4.94 84.10 20.15
CA ALA A 724 5.83 82.98 19.84
C ALA A 724 5.11 81.71 20.29
N GLY A 725 4.57 80.96 19.33
CA GLY A 725 3.74 79.80 19.59
C GLY A 725 4.57 78.52 19.73
N GLU A 726 4.26 77.74 20.76
CA GLU A 726 4.52 76.30 20.73
C GLU A 726 3.46 75.65 19.82
N VAL A 727 3.90 74.98 18.75
CA VAL A 727 3.05 74.22 17.84
C VAL A 727 3.19 72.75 18.15
N GLU A 728 2.11 72.12 18.61
CA GLU A 728 2.05 70.69 18.91
C GLU A 728 1.57 69.90 17.68
N ILE A 729 2.32 68.87 17.31
CA ILE A 729 2.04 68.01 16.15
C ILE A 729 2.01 66.56 16.60
N PHE A 730 0.88 65.88 16.42
CA PHE A 730 0.73 64.47 16.76
C PHE A 730 1.12 63.57 15.57
N VAL A 731 2.03 62.63 15.82
CA VAL A 731 2.53 61.64 14.86
C VAL A 731 2.21 60.24 15.41
N LYS A 732 1.57 59.39 14.61
CA LYS A 732 1.32 57.99 15.02
C LYS A 732 2.52 57.12 14.67
N VAL A 733 3.13 56.51 15.69
CA VAL A 733 4.30 55.63 15.57
C VAL A 733 3.88 54.21 15.95
N ARG A 734 4.19 53.23 15.09
CA ARG A 734 3.91 51.81 15.34
C ARG A 734 5.21 51.04 15.49
N THR A 735 5.49 50.51 16.68
CA THR A 735 6.74 49.78 16.95
C THR A 735 6.50 48.60 17.89
N LYS A 736 7.40 47.62 17.85
CA LYS A 736 7.42 46.50 18.81
C LYS A 736 7.91 46.94 20.19
N ASN A 737 8.67 48.05 20.26
CA ASN A 737 9.25 48.56 21.48
C ASN A 737 8.22 49.33 22.32
N ASP A 738 8.33 49.32 23.66
CA ASP A 738 7.55 50.24 24.50
C ASP A 738 8.14 51.64 24.42
N LEU A 739 7.54 52.50 23.59
CA LEU A 739 7.97 53.88 23.36
C LEU A 739 7.64 54.78 24.58
N GLN A 740 8.63 55.51 25.09
CA GLN A 740 8.54 56.39 26.26
C GLN A 740 9.04 57.82 25.97
N ASP A 741 8.74 58.75 26.89
CA ASP A 741 9.24 60.13 26.83
C ASP A 741 10.78 60.18 26.77
N GLY A 742 11.30 60.72 25.68
CA GLY A 742 12.75 60.87 25.42
C GLY A 742 13.36 59.83 24.47
N ASP A 743 12.64 58.78 24.09
CA ASP A 743 13.13 57.77 23.13
C ASP A 743 13.23 58.31 21.70
N ILE A 744 12.38 59.28 21.35
CA ILE A 744 12.48 60.09 20.13
C ILE A 744 13.01 61.45 20.56
N LYS A 745 14.18 61.81 20.06
CA LYS A 745 14.82 63.08 20.42
C LYS A 745 14.49 64.18 19.42
N PRO A 746 14.69 65.46 19.79
CA PRO A 746 14.71 66.60 18.89
C PRO A 746 15.43 66.43 17.55
N GLU A 747 16.49 65.61 17.51
CA GLU A 747 17.35 65.34 16.35
C GLU A 747 16.81 64.26 15.39
N ASP A 748 15.92 63.38 15.86
CA ASP A 748 15.28 62.32 15.06
C ASP A 748 14.06 62.83 14.26
N VAL A 749 13.69 64.09 14.49
CA VAL A 749 12.54 64.76 13.91
C VAL A 749 12.97 65.76 12.85
N SER A 750 12.39 65.63 11.66
CA SER A 750 12.57 66.55 10.54
C SER A 750 11.25 67.24 10.17
N TYR A 751 11.34 68.44 9.61
CA TYR A 751 10.18 69.29 9.33
C TYR A 751 10.22 69.80 7.89
N SER A 752 9.04 70.03 7.34
CA SER A 752 8.85 70.79 6.10
C SER A 752 7.66 71.71 6.23
N PHE A 753 7.78 72.92 5.70
CA PHE A 753 6.76 73.96 5.76
C PHE A 753 6.19 74.24 4.38
N GLU A 754 4.88 74.05 4.22
CA GLU A 754 4.14 74.42 3.01
C GLU A 754 3.51 75.81 3.20
N ASN A 755 3.66 76.68 2.20
CA ASN A 755 3.20 78.07 2.17
C ASN A 755 3.88 79.01 3.19
N ALA A 756 5.10 78.67 3.63
CA ALA A 756 5.95 79.53 4.45
C ALA A 756 6.99 80.32 3.63
N LYS A 757 7.59 81.31 4.28
CA LYS A 757 8.76 82.07 3.80
C LYS A 757 9.94 81.14 3.49
N GLU A 758 10.67 81.45 2.43
CA GLU A 758 11.84 80.67 2.00
C GLU A 758 12.89 80.55 3.12
N GLY A 759 13.26 79.31 3.47
CA GLY A 759 14.21 79.00 4.54
C GLY A 759 13.62 78.82 5.95
N ALA A 760 12.30 78.89 6.14
CA ALA A 760 11.64 78.68 7.44
C ALA A 760 12.05 77.37 8.15
N ASP A 761 12.24 76.29 7.39
CA ASP A 761 12.72 74.98 7.86
C ASP A 761 14.00 75.07 8.71
N SER A 762 14.89 76.02 8.40
CA SER A 762 16.17 76.25 9.09
C SER A 762 16.07 77.07 10.39
N LYS A 763 14.88 77.58 10.70
CA LYS A 763 14.57 78.45 11.86
C LYS A 763 13.69 77.76 12.90
N ALA A 764 12.99 76.71 12.51
CA ALA A 764 12.27 75.83 13.42
C ALA A 764 13.25 75.05 14.30
N PHE A 765 12.89 74.83 15.57
CA PHE A 765 13.55 73.82 16.39
C PHE A 765 12.54 73.08 17.28
N THR A 766 12.79 71.78 17.46
CA THR A 766 12.04 70.94 18.39
C THR A 766 12.34 71.40 19.82
N SER A 767 11.31 71.83 20.55
CA SER A 767 11.45 72.30 21.94
C SER A 767 11.10 71.25 22.98
N GLY A 768 10.33 70.23 22.57
CA GLY A 768 10.03 69.03 23.35
C GLY A 768 9.41 67.95 22.46
N VAL A 769 9.51 66.70 22.90
CA VAL A 769 8.82 65.54 22.34
C VAL A 769 8.26 64.76 23.51
N ALA A 770 6.98 64.39 23.45
CA ALA A 770 6.30 63.59 24.46
C ALA A 770 5.53 62.44 23.79
N VAL A 771 5.40 61.31 24.47
CA VAL A 771 4.84 60.07 23.95
C VAL A 771 3.61 59.68 24.76
N ALA A 772 2.43 59.73 24.13
CA ALA A 772 1.21 59.15 24.67
C ALA A 772 0.98 57.75 24.08
N ARG A 773 0.50 56.83 24.90
CA ARG A 773 0.11 55.46 24.52
C ARG A 773 -1.39 55.34 24.34
#